data_AF-A0A8H3DY95-F1
#
_entry.id   AF-A0A8H3DY95-F1
#
_cell.length_a   1.000
_cell.length_b   1.000
_cell.length_c   1.000
_cell.angle_alpha   90.00
_cell.angle_beta   90.00
_cell.angle_gamma   90.00
#
_symmetry.space_group_name_H-M   'P 1'
#
loop_
_entity.id
_entity.type
_entity.pdbx_description
1 polymer ?
#
loop_
_entity_poly.entity_id
_entity_poly.type
_entity_poly.pdbx_seq_one_letter_code
_entity_poly.pdbx_strand_id
1 'polypeptide(L)'
;MIAHEGHIDDVNSVAFSPDGKLVVSSSDDNTVRMWDANGSSPIGQPLIGHSSAVHSVSYSPLGNLIASGSYDKTIRLWDPSTGQQSGKALKGNVPILSVAFSPDAKLIASGSSGYYSPTRYAVQLWDVKTKKAASRPLKGHTGVVNSVSFSPDGTRLVSGSHDKTIRVWDVDRESPLLGPLTAHTDWVRSTAFSPDNSQIVSCSDDGTIRLWDPRTGKTIRNQYTGHTSAVCSVSLSPLGTYVASGSIDKTVCLWDVRTGCQVGQLFEEHTDYVTSVAFSPCGQFIASGSGDRKVIIRRVLGEDEYPAAGDVEPQEVTSQMEVREDNDPDGDVEPQIVTSQMSTQQIFDFLCRAGCIDLSLQMDARQETARIVSGGGFGDIWKGEMHTGVKVAIKAWRTYALGPCEYKTLKRAARELYLWSRMDHPHIHQLQGVILFRDQYLGMVSEWMDNGNLHEYLRKYPGADRYQLCIHVASGLEYMHSRGTVHGDLKALNVLVSSDGIARLSDFDFSIMSDAGNLMFTATSNTRVGSVRWVAPEMLADEVPHRTTQSDVYALGMTMLEIHTGDVPYAERRSDGAVVTAVITGTLPNRPVQHIKDDEHGNRVWKLLSDCWSRDPSNRPSAGQVLQVLESGAAKG
;
A
#
# COMPACT_ATOMS: atom_id res chain seq x y z
N MET A 1 23.62 9.99 9.05
CA MET A 1 23.14 11.24 8.42
C MET A 1 24.27 11.83 7.60
N ILE A 2 23.98 12.33 6.40
CA ILE A 2 24.95 13.03 5.54
C ILE A 2 24.41 14.43 5.29
N ALA A 3 25.20 15.46 5.58
CA ALA A 3 24.86 16.85 5.31
C ALA A 3 25.75 17.39 4.20
N HIS A 4 25.14 18.00 3.18
CA HIS A 4 25.82 18.62 2.07
C HIS A 4 25.67 20.14 2.13
N GLU A 5 26.79 20.83 1.96
CA GLU A 5 26.88 22.27 1.89
C GLU A 5 27.51 22.67 0.55
N GLY A 6 27.01 23.75 -0.04
CA GLY A 6 27.58 24.27 -1.28
C GLY A 6 26.70 25.28 -2.00
N HIS A 7 25.38 25.22 -1.81
CA HIS A 7 24.50 26.31 -2.22
C HIS A 7 24.80 27.58 -1.41
N ILE A 8 24.70 28.74 -2.06
CA ILE A 8 24.98 30.04 -1.41
C ILE A 8 23.70 30.74 -0.94
N ASP A 9 22.55 30.23 -1.37
CA ASP A 9 21.20 30.70 -1.07
C ASP A 9 20.27 29.50 -0.83
N ASP A 10 19.00 29.75 -0.50
CA ASP A 10 18.02 28.74 -0.10
C ASP A 10 17.94 27.55 -1.06
N VAL A 11 17.85 26.34 -0.52
CA VAL A 11 17.51 25.16 -1.33
C VAL A 11 15.99 25.12 -1.47
N ASN A 12 15.49 25.00 -2.70
CA ASN A 12 14.05 25.01 -3.01
C ASN A 12 13.46 23.62 -3.24
N SER A 13 14.23 22.72 -3.84
CA SER A 13 13.73 21.41 -4.26
C SER A 13 14.86 20.39 -4.26
N VAL A 14 14.54 19.16 -3.83
CA VAL A 14 15.45 18.00 -3.88
C VAL A 14 14.78 16.81 -4.55
N ALA A 15 15.55 15.99 -5.26
CA ALA A 15 15.07 14.74 -5.86
C ALA A 15 16.18 13.69 -5.91
N PHE A 16 15.84 12.41 -5.68
CA PHE A 16 16.74 11.29 -5.90
C PHE A 16 16.82 10.92 -7.39
N SER A 17 17.97 10.41 -7.81
CA SER A 17 18.08 9.65 -9.07
C SER A 17 17.27 8.36 -8.98
N PRO A 18 16.79 7.79 -10.11
CA PRO A 18 16.00 6.56 -10.11
C PRO A 18 16.71 5.35 -9.50
N ASP A 19 18.05 5.32 -9.54
CA ASP A 19 18.87 4.28 -8.90
C ASP A 19 19.19 4.57 -7.43
N GLY A 20 18.77 5.73 -6.90
CA GLY A 20 18.96 6.15 -5.51
C GLY A 20 20.38 6.55 -5.13
N LYS A 21 21.32 6.58 -6.08
CA LYS A 21 22.74 6.86 -5.79
C LYS A 21 23.06 8.34 -5.72
N LEU A 22 22.26 9.19 -6.37
CA LEU A 22 22.48 10.63 -6.45
C LEU A 22 21.27 11.37 -5.89
N VAL A 23 21.54 12.55 -5.33
CA VAL A 23 20.52 13.55 -5.05
C VAL A 23 20.82 14.78 -5.89
N VAL A 24 19.79 15.38 -6.49
CA VAL A 24 19.88 16.68 -7.14
C VAL A 24 19.13 17.71 -6.31
N SER A 25 19.66 18.92 -6.22
CA SER A 25 19.00 20.05 -5.56
C SER A 25 18.98 21.28 -6.45
N SER A 26 17.96 22.13 -6.28
CA SER A 26 17.87 23.45 -6.89
C SER A 26 17.76 24.54 -5.83
N SER A 27 18.22 25.76 -6.16
CA SER A 27 18.35 26.84 -5.19
C SER A 27 18.02 28.22 -5.78
N ASP A 28 17.77 29.18 -4.88
CA ASP A 28 17.69 30.62 -5.16
C ASP A 28 19.02 31.20 -5.69
N ASP A 29 20.13 30.47 -5.55
CA ASP A 29 21.43 30.83 -6.13
C ASP A 29 21.53 30.69 -7.66
N ASN A 30 20.41 30.37 -8.31
CA ASN A 30 20.25 30.13 -9.75
C ASN A 30 20.93 28.85 -10.26
N THR A 31 21.40 27.97 -9.37
CA THR A 31 22.10 26.73 -9.75
C THR A 31 21.31 25.48 -9.42
N VAL A 32 21.68 24.40 -10.10
CA VAL A 32 21.30 23.03 -9.74
C VAL A 32 22.58 22.28 -9.38
N ARG A 33 22.57 21.50 -8.29
CA ARG A 33 23.74 20.74 -7.82
C ARG A 33 23.41 19.27 -7.68
N MET A 34 24.42 18.43 -7.84
CA MET A 34 24.33 16.98 -7.67
C MET A 34 25.21 16.53 -6.50
N TRP A 35 24.71 15.57 -5.74
CA TRP A 35 25.31 15.07 -4.51
C TRP A 35 25.33 13.55 -4.54
N ASP A 36 26.38 12.96 -3.98
CA ASP A 36 26.42 11.52 -3.72
C ASP A 36 25.48 11.20 -2.56
N ALA A 37 24.55 10.26 -2.74
CA ALA A 37 23.65 9.86 -1.67
C ALA A 37 24.35 9.12 -0.52
N ASN A 38 25.54 8.56 -0.76
CA ASN A 38 26.31 7.77 0.21
C ASN A 38 27.63 8.44 0.65
N GLY A 39 28.05 9.48 -0.05
CA GLY A 39 29.30 10.21 0.20
C GLY A 39 29.03 11.65 0.65
N SER A 40 30.02 12.33 1.21
CA SER A 40 29.88 13.73 1.66
C SER A 40 30.27 14.77 0.60
N SER A 41 30.70 14.34 -0.60
CA SER A 41 31.24 15.23 -1.63
C SER A 41 30.21 15.59 -2.70
N PRO A 42 30.19 16.86 -3.18
CA PRO A 42 29.41 17.22 -4.36
C PRO A 42 29.96 16.50 -5.59
N ILE A 43 29.05 16.18 -6.53
CA ILE A 43 29.39 15.52 -7.79
C ILE A 43 29.43 16.56 -8.90
N GLY A 44 30.62 16.79 -9.44
CA GLY A 44 30.86 17.73 -10.53
C GLY A 44 30.75 19.20 -10.12
N GLN A 45 30.71 20.07 -11.13
CA GLN A 45 30.49 21.52 -10.96
C GLN A 45 28.98 21.82 -10.91
N PRO A 46 28.57 22.93 -10.27
CA PRO A 46 27.17 23.38 -10.32
C PRO A 46 26.68 23.55 -11.75
N LEU A 47 25.45 23.13 -12.02
CA LEU A 47 24.80 23.29 -13.31
C LEU A 47 24.31 24.74 -13.43
N ILE A 48 25.04 25.55 -14.19
CA ILE A 48 24.81 26.99 -14.34
C ILE A 48 24.11 27.24 -15.68
N GLY A 49 23.06 28.07 -15.64
CA GLY A 49 22.43 28.58 -16.87
C GLY A 49 21.16 29.37 -16.63
N HIS A 50 20.42 29.11 -15.56
CA HIS A 50 19.26 29.91 -15.18
C HIS A 50 19.68 31.33 -14.77
N SER A 51 18.84 32.32 -15.08
CA SER A 51 19.10 33.73 -14.74
C SER A 51 18.31 34.22 -13.52
N SER A 52 17.61 33.32 -12.84
CA SER A 52 16.81 33.58 -11.64
C SER A 52 16.59 32.27 -10.87
N ALA A 53 16.01 32.38 -9.66
CA ALA A 53 15.84 31.30 -8.70
C ALA A 53 15.29 30.02 -9.35
N VAL A 54 15.84 28.87 -8.97
CA VAL A 54 15.41 27.56 -9.48
C VAL A 54 14.54 26.89 -8.41
N HIS A 55 13.23 26.89 -8.63
CA HIS A 55 12.26 26.46 -7.64
C HIS A 55 12.00 24.96 -7.62
N SER A 56 12.23 24.26 -8.73
CA SER A 56 11.91 22.83 -8.80
C SER A 56 12.88 22.07 -9.69
N VAL A 57 13.21 20.87 -9.25
CA VAL A 57 14.03 19.92 -9.99
C VAL A 57 13.37 18.55 -10.02
N SER A 58 13.55 17.82 -11.13
CA SER A 58 13.02 16.47 -11.29
C SER A 58 13.98 15.63 -12.13
N TYR A 59 14.22 14.39 -11.71
CA TYR A 59 14.92 13.39 -12.53
C TYR A 59 13.97 12.75 -13.52
N SER A 60 14.46 12.49 -14.74
CA SER A 60 13.80 11.58 -15.65
C SER A 60 13.75 10.17 -15.03
N PRO A 61 12.64 9.42 -15.16
CA PRO A 61 12.56 8.02 -14.74
C PRO A 61 13.64 7.13 -15.36
N LEU A 62 14.18 7.51 -16.51
CA LEU A 62 15.29 6.82 -17.19
C LEU A 62 16.68 7.19 -16.64
N GLY A 63 16.77 8.20 -15.76
CA GLY A 63 18.01 8.67 -15.15
C GLY A 63 18.94 9.44 -16.09
N ASN A 64 18.55 9.64 -17.35
CA ASN A 64 19.39 10.25 -18.38
C ASN A 64 19.26 11.78 -18.49
N LEU A 65 18.28 12.38 -17.81
CA LEU A 65 18.04 13.82 -17.84
C LEU A 65 17.58 14.33 -16.47
N ILE A 66 17.97 15.55 -16.15
CA ILE A 66 17.43 16.36 -15.06
C ILE A 66 16.66 17.53 -15.67
N ALA A 67 15.44 17.79 -15.20
CA ALA A 67 14.69 18.99 -15.54
C ALA A 67 14.73 19.98 -14.37
N SER A 68 14.94 21.26 -14.67
CA SER A 68 14.87 22.34 -13.68
C SER A 68 13.94 23.46 -14.15
N GLY A 69 13.00 23.85 -13.29
CA GLY A 69 12.08 24.97 -13.51
C GLY A 69 12.49 26.19 -12.69
N SER A 70 12.48 27.36 -13.32
CA SER A 70 12.98 28.61 -12.72
C SER A 70 12.01 29.78 -12.86
N TYR A 71 12.19 30.75 -11.98
CA TYR A 71 11.54 32.05 -12.05
C TYR A 71 11.94 32.84 -13.32
N ASP A 72 13.02 32.45 -14.02
CA ASP A 72 13.42 32.98 -15.32
C ASP A 72 12.49 32.59 -16.49
N LYS A 73 11.40 31.87 -16.18
CA LYS A 73 10.35 31.43 -17.11
C LYS A 73 10.81 30.32 -18.06
N THR A 74 11.87 29.60 -17.71
CA THR A 74 12.39 28.49 -18.50
C THR A 74 12.39 27.18 -17.74
N ILE A 75 12.31 26.09 -18.51
CA ILE A 75 12.67 24.75 -18.06
C ILE A 75 13.94 24.35 -18.81
N ARG A 76 14.98 23.97 -18.07
CA ARG A 76 16.24 23.47 -18.64
C ARG A 76 16.35 21.98 -18.43
N LEU A 77 16.94 21.31 -19.41
CA LEU A 77 17.24 19.89 -19.37
C LEU A 77 18.74 19.72 -19.30
N TRP A 78 19.23 18.93 -18.36
CA TRP A 78 20.64 18.70 -18.12
C TRP A 78 20.94 17.21 -18.28
N ASP A 79 22.09 16.92 -18.88
CA ASP A 79 22.64 15.58 -18.87
C ASP A 79 23.44 15.38 -17.56
N PRO A 80 23.02 14.47 -16.67
CA PRO A 80 23.68 14.26 -15.38
C PRO A 80 25.10 13.70 -15.51
N SER A 81 25.43 13.04 -16.63
CA SER A 81 26.76 12.47 -16.84
C SER A 81 27.80 13.50 -17.26
N THR A 82 27.38 14.52 -18.02
CA THR A 82 28.27 15.57 -18.54
C THR A 82 28.15 16.89 -17.80
N GLY A 83 27.06 17.09 -17.05
CA GLY A 83 26.70 18.37 -16.44
C GLY A 83 26.33 19.46 -17.47
N GLN A 84 26.14 19.10 -18.74
CA GLN A 84 25.82 20.05 -19.80
C GLN A 84 24.31 20.15 -20.03
N GLN A 85 23.88 21.32 -20.48
CA GLN A 85 22.50 21.52 -20.90
C GLN A 85 22.22 20.77 -22.21
N SER A 86 21.20 19.92 -22.21
CA SER A 86 20.69 19.26 -23.39
C SER A 86 19.89 20.25 -24.24
N GLY A 87 20.52 20.80 -25.28
CA GLY A 87 19.91 21.68 -26.29
C GLY A 87 19.31 22.98 -25.73
N LYS A 88 18.31 23.55 -26.43
CA LYS A 88 17.68 24.82 -26.03
C LYS A 88 16.73 24.63 -24.84
N ALA A 89 16.68 25.63 -23.96
CA ALA A 89 15.72 25.69 -22.86
C ALA A 89 14.28 25.80 -23.39
N LEU A 90 13.34 25.16 -22.70
CA LEU A 90 11.92 25.30 -22.99
C LEU A 90 11.45 26.61 -22.38
N LYS A 91 11.08 27.57 -23.23
CA LYS A 91 10.77 28.94 -22.80
C LYS A 91 9.25 29.14 -22.73
N GLY A 92 8.76 29.48 -21.55
CA GLY A 92 7.40 29.92 -21.30
C GLY A 92 7.28 31.44 -21.17
N ASN A 93 6.07 31.90 -20.87
CA ASN A 93 5.77 33.32 -20.63
C ASN A 93 5.53 33.65 -19.15
N VAL A 94 5.66 32.65 -18.27
CA VAL A 94 5.33 32.71 -16.85
C VAL A 94 6.43 32.02 -16.04
N PRO A 95 6.76 32.50 -14.83
CA PRO A 95 7.66 31.80 -13.93
C PRO A 95 7.21 30.37 -13.65
N ILE A 96 8.16 29.45 -13.54
CA ILE A 96 7.90 28.03 -13.30
C ILE A 96 8.25 27.70 -11.85
N LEU A 97 7.28 27.17 -11.10
CA LEU A 97 7.45 26.81 -9.69
C LEU A 97 7.60 25.31 -9.45
N SER A 98 7.08 24.48 -10.35
CA SER A 98 7.13 23.02 -10.21
C SER A 98 7.32 22.38 -11.58
N VAL A 99 8.16 21.34 -11.64
CA VAL A 99 8.36 20.50 -12.82
C VAL A 99 8.29 19.02 -12.44
N ALA A 100 7.67 18.20 -13.29
CA ALA A 100 7.63 16.75 -13.12
C ALA A 100 7.70 16.06 -14.47
N PHE A 101 8.52 15.00 -14.57
CA PHE A 101 8.52 14.11 -15.74
C PHE A 101 7.33 13.15 -15.72
N SER A 102 6.81 12.82 -16.90
CA SER A 102 5.93 11.65 -17.04
C SER A 102 6.70 10.35 -16.83
N PRO A 103 6.06 9.26 -16.36
CA PRO A 103 6.71 7.97 -16.14
C PRO A 103 7.40 7.39 -17.39
N ASP A 104 6.90 7.71 -18.58
CA ASP A 104 7.50 7.29 -19.86
C ASP A 104 8.60 8.24 -20.38
N ALA A 105 8.95 9.27 -19.59
CA ALA A 105 9.94 10.31 -19.87
C ALA A 105 9.70 11.14 -21.15
N LYS A 106 8.50 11.08 -21.76
CA LYS A 106 8.19 11.83 -22.99
C LYS A 106 7.69 13.24 -22.72
N LEU A 107 7.03 13.46 -21.59
CA LEU A 107 6.43 14.72 -21.22
C LEU A 107 7.05 15.30 -19.95
N ILE A 108 6.99 16.62 -19.84
CA ILE A 108 7.20 17.36 -18.59
C ILE A 108 5.94 18.17 -18.32
N ALA A 109 5.43 18.10 -17.10
CA ALA A 109 4.40 19.00 -16.60
C ALA A 109 5.06 20.16 -15.85
N SER A 110 4.52 21.36 -15.97
CA SER A 110 4.97 22.52 -15.21
C SER A 110 3.85 23.30 -14.55
N GLY A 111 3.99 23.61 -13.26
CA GLY A 111 3.15 24.55 -12.53
C GLY A 111 3.69 25.99 -12.66
N SER A 112 2.80 26.95 -12.87
CA SER A 112 3.18 28.34 -13.14
C SER A 112 2.66 29.34 -12.10
N SER A 113 3.44 30.40 -11.90
CA SER A 113 3.02 31.61 -11.19
C SER A 113 2.91 32.79 -12.17
N GLY A 114 2.19 33.85 -11.81
CA GLY A 114 2.24 35.10 -12.59
C GLY A 114 0.96 35.90 -12.58
N TYR A 115 1.11 37.18 -12.24
CA TYR A 115 0.12 38.21 -12.52
C TYR A 115 0.35 38.68 -13.96
N TYR A 116 -0.71 38.85 -14.76
CA TYR A 116 -0.65 39.40 -16.15
C TYR A 116 -0.19 38.48 -17.30
N SER A 117 -0.49 37.18 -17.27
CA SER A 117 -0.40 36.29 -18.45
C SER A 117 -1.74 35.60 -18.77
N PRO A 118 -2.09 35.34 -20.05
CA PRO A 118 -3.24 34.51 -20.42
C PRO A 118 -3.06 33.02 -20.03
N THR A 119 -1.85 32.61 -19.68
CA THR A 119 -1.50 31.25 -19.19
C THR A 119 -1.20 31.23 -17.69
N ARG A 120 -1.58 32.28 -16.95
CA ARG A 120 -1.38 32.31 -15.49
C ARG A 120 -2.13 31.17 -14.81
N TYR A 121 -1.59 30.69 -13.70
CA TYR A 121 -2.24 29.72 -12.81
C TYR A 121 -2.66 28.45 -13.55
N ALA A 122 -1.89 28.09 -14.57
CA ALA A 122 -2.16 26.94 -15.42
C ALA A 122 -1.05 25.91 -15.28
N VAL A 123 -1.41 24.68 -15.59
CA VAL A 123 -0.45 23.59 -15.78
C VAL A 123 -0.16 23.46 -17.28
N GLN A 124 1.11 23.36 -17.66
CA GLN A 124 1.52 23.23 -19.07
C GLN A 124 2.25 21.90 -19.26
N LEU A 125 1.89 21.15 -20.30
CA LEU A 125 2.63 19.97 -20.75
C LEU A 125 3.61 20.33 -21.85
N TRP A 126 4.80 19.75 -21.78
CA TRP A 126 5.89 19.99 -22.71
C TRP A 126 6.40 18.65 -23.24
N ASP A 127 6.67 18.58 -24.54
CA ASP A 127 7.26 17.40 -25.15
C ASP A 127 8.79 17.49 -25.06
N VAL A 128 9.41 16.47 -24.47
CA VAL A 128 10.84 16.44 -24.14
C VAL A 128 11.71 16.39 -25.41
N LYS A 129 11.25 15.70 -26.46
CA LYS A 129 12.01 15.50 -27.69
C LYS A 129 12.01 16.74 -28.57
N THR A 130 10.84 17.35 -28.76
CA THR A 130 10.63 18.53 -29.60
C THR A 130 10.91 19.84 -28.86
N LYS A 131 10.92 19.82 -27.53
CA LYS A 131 11.15 20.97 -26.64
C LYS A 131 10.13 22.09 -26.86
N LYS A 132 8.87 21.70 -27.08
CA LYS A 132 7.74 22.59 -27.32
C LYS A 132 6.57 22.23 -26.40
N ALA A 133 5.61 23.15 -26.26
CA ALA A 133 4.34 22.87 -25.60
C ALA A 133 3.63 21.71 -26.33
N ALA A 134 3.32 20.65 -25.59
CA ALA A 134 2.63 19.46 -26.11
C ALA A 134 1.12 19.66 -26.16
N SER A 135 0.58 20.46 -25.25
CA SER A 135 -0.86 20.70 -25.07
C SER A 135 -1.17 22.19 -24.99
N ARG A 136 -2.46 22.54 -24.99
CA ARG A 136 -2.88 23.86 -24.47
C ARG A 136 -2.67 23.91 -22.94
N PRO A 137 -2.48 25.11 -22.35
CA PRO A 137 -2.41 25.24 -20.89
C PRO A 137 -3.70 24.72 -20.25
N LEU A 138 -3.57 23.82 -19.27
CA LEU A 138 -4.66 23.29 -18.47
C LEU A 138 -5.10 24.36 -17.48
N LYS A 139 -6.26 24.98 -17.75
CA LYS A 139 -6.81 26.10 -16.98
C LYS A 139 -7.87 25.63 -16.00
N GLY A 140 -7.87 26.21 -14.81
CA GLY A 140 -8.91 25.99 -13.80
C GLY A 140 -8.55 26.52 -12.42
N HIS A 141 -7.27 26.59 -12.07
CA HIS A 141 -6.83 27.23 -10.83
C HIS A 141 -6.98 28.76 -10.91
N THR A 142 -7.30 29.37 -9.77
CA THR A 142 -7.45 30.83 -9.62
C THR A 142 -6.28 31.48 -8.89
N GLY A 143 -5.32 30.66 -8.45
CA GLY A 143 -4.08 31.07 -7.79
C GLY A 143 -2.85 30.32 -8.33
N VAL A 144 -1.68 30.70 -7.83
CA VAL A 144 -0.38 30.13 -8.20
C VAL A 144 -0.37 28.61 -8.01
N VAL A 145 0.13 27.86 -9.00
CA VAL A 145 0.25 26.40 -8.95
C VAL A 145 1.63 26.03 -8.42
N ASN A 146 1.70 25.58 -7.16
CA ASN A 146 2.96 25.26 -6.48
C ASN A 146 3.49 23.86 -6.77
N SER A 147 2.61 22.94 -7.13
CA SER A 147 2.99 21.53 -7.26
C SER A 147 2.26 20.91 -8.43
N VAL A 148 2.98 20.13 -9.23
CA VAL A 148 2.46 19.22 -10.24
C VAL A 148 3.12 17.86 -10.11
N SER A 149 2.35 16.78 -10.25
CA SER A 149 2.88 15.41 -10.20
C SER A 149 2.06 14.48 -11.08
N PHE A 150 2.72 13.62 -11.85
CA PHE A 150 2.06 12.60 -12.65
C PHE A 150 1.65 11.41 -11.79
N SER A 151 0.57 10.74 -12.17
CA SER A 151 0.27 9.41 -11.68
C SER A 151 1.33 8.41 -12.16
N PRO A 152 1.68 7.38 -11.37
CA PRO A 152 2.57 6.29 -11.80
C PRO A 152 2.22 5.65 -13.16
N ASP A 153 0.94 5.61 -13.53
CA ASP A 153 0.49 5.10 -14.83
C ASP A 153 0.61 6.13 -15.99
N GLY A 154 0.96 7.38 -15.69
CA GLY A 154 1.12 8.49 -16.64
C GLY A 154 -0.19 9.06 -17.19
N THR A 155 -1.35 8.49 -16.85
CA THR A 155 -2.65 8.88 -17.41
C THR A 155 -3.23 10.14 -16.78
N ARG A 156 -2.79 10.46 -15.56
CA ARG A 156 -3.34 11.55 -14.75
C ARG A 156 -2.22 12.47 -14.24
N LEU A 157 -2.62 13.69 -13.95
CA LEU A 157 -1.76 14.70 -13.35
C LEU A 157 -2.50 15.34 -12.17
N VAL A 158 -1.84 15.51 -11.03
CA VAL A 158 -2.39 16.24 -9.88
C VAL A 158 -1.68 17.58 -9.74
N SER A 159 -2.43 18.64 -9.40
CA SER A 159 -1.87 19.95 -9.11
C SER A 159 -2.44 20.56 -7.83
N GLY A 160 -1.57 21.22 -7.05
CA GLY A 160 -1.91 21.98 -5.84
C GLY A 160 -1.63 23.47 -6.02
N SER A 161 -2.48 24.33 -5.43
CA SER A 161 -2.50 25.78 -5.71
C SER A 161 -2.76 26.68 -4.49
N HIS A 162 -2.39 27.96 -4.61
CA HIS A 162 -2.73 29.06 -3.71
C HIS A 162 -4.23 29.35 -3.66
N ASP A 163 -5.02 28.81 -4.59
CA ASP A 163 -6.48 28.87 -4.46
C ASP A 163 -7.04 27.88 -3.43
N LYS A 164 -6.17 27.20 -2.68
CA LYS A 164 -6.50 26.25 -1.61
C LYS A 164 -7.10 24.94 -2.12
N THR A 165 -7.03 24.72 -3.44
CA THR A 165 -7.62 23.55 -4.07
C THR A 165 -6.57 22.64 -4.70
N ILE A 166 -6.97 21.39 -4.84
CA ILE A 166 -6.27 20.38 -5.64
C ILE A 166 -7.13 20.06 -6.85
N ARG A 167 -6.48 19.85 -8.00
CA ARG A 167 -7.14 19.39 -9.24
C ARG A 167 -6.42 18.18 -9.79
N VAL A 168 -7.19 17.25 -10.38
CA VAL A 168 -6.66 16.13 -11.15
C VAL A 168 -7.06 16.33 -12.61
N TRP A 169 -6.11 16.13 -13.50
CA TRP A 169 -6.26 16.31 -14.94
C TRP A 169 -6.06 14.98 -15.65
N ASP A 170 -6.80 14.80 -16.74
CA ASP A 170 -6.56 13.73 -17.69
C ASP A 170 -5.51 14.21 -18.70
N VAL A 171 -4.40 13.49 -18.80
CA VAL A 171 -3.24 13.87 -19.62
C VAL A 171 -3.55 13.77 -21.10
N ASP A 172 -4.27 12.72 -21.52
CA ASP A 172 -4.59 12.47 -22.92
C ASP A 172 -5.69 13.38 -23.45
N ARG A 173 -6.69 13.69 -22.59
CA ARG A 173 -7.83 14.55 -22.94
C ARG A 173 -7.56 16.04 -22.74
N GLU A 174 -6.45 16.39 -22.09
CA GLU A 174 -6.08 17.77 -21.74
C GLU A 174 -7.21 18.50 -20.97
N SER A 175 -7.88 17.79 -20.05
CA SER A 175 -9.09 18.27 -19.40
C SER A 175 -9.12 17.98 -17.89
N PRO A 176 -9.81 18.78 -17.07
CA PRO A 176 -9.97 18.47 -15.65
C PRO A 176 -10.77 17.17 -15.49
N LEU A 177 -10.18 16.20 -14.81
CA LEU A 177 -10.78 14.91 -14.50
C LEU A 177 -11.55 14.95 -13.17
N LEU A 178 -10.97 15.60 -12.16
CA LEU A 178 -11.53 15.67 -10.80
C LEU A 178 -11.12 16.98 -10.10
N GLY A 179 -12.02 17.49 -9.26
CA GLY A 179 -11.82 18.71 -8.47
C GLY A 179 -12.64 19.90 -8.96
N PRO A 180 -12.56 21.06 -8.28
CA PRO A 180 -11.60 21.37 -7.22
C PRO A 180 -11.87 20.57 -5.92
N LEU A 181 -10.82 20.01 -5.33
CA LEU A 181 -10.88 19.39 -4.00
C LEU A 181 -10.61 20.46 -2.95
N THR A 182 -11.56 20.72 -2.05
CA THR A 182 -11.62 21.97 -1.25
C THR A 182 -11.54 21.77 0.27
N ALA A 183 -10.78 20.79 0.76
CA ALA A 183 -10.67 20.54 2.21
C ALA A 183 -9.52 21.31 2.91
N HIS A 184 -8.53 21.83 2.18
CA HIS A 184 -7.49 22.68 2.76
C HIS A 184 -8.01 24.10 3.01
N THR A 185 -7.63 24.68 4.16
CA THR A 185 -8.07 26.03 4.55
C THR A 185 -7.09 27.11 4.15
N ASP A 186 -5.90 26.74 3.68
CA ASP A 186 -4.89 27.64 3.14
C ASP A 186 -4.18 27.07 1.90
N TRP A 187 -3.14 27.75 1.42
CA TRP A 187 -2.40 27.44 0.20
C TRP A 187 -1.87 26.01 0.18
N VAL A 188 -2.18 25.26 -0.87
CA VAL A 188 -1.64 23.91 -1.09
C VAL A 188 -0.21 24.03 -1.64
N ARG A 189 0.73 23.38 -0.97
CA ARG A 189 2.17 23.49 -1.25
C ARG A 189 2.72 22.34 -2.07
N SER A 190 2.42 21.11 -1.66
CA SER A 190 2.87 19.92 -2.39
C SER A 190 1.75 18.91 -2.53
N THR A 191 1.81 18.12 -3.61
CA THR A 191 0.86 17.06 -3.95
C THR A 191 1.59 15.91 -4.63
N ALA A 192 1.26 14.67 -4.28
CA ALA A 192 1.81 13.48 -4.94
C ALA A 192 0.77 12.36 -5.02
N PHE A 193 0.88 11.51 -6.05
CA PHE A 193 0.15 10.25 -6.11
C PHE A 193 0.85 9.17 -5.29
N SER A 194 0.08 8.23 -4.74
CA SER A 194 0.62 6.99 -4.21
C SER A 194 1.15 6.10 -5.35
N PRO A 195 2.17 5.26 -5.08
CA PRO A 195 2.76 4.37 -6.09
C PRO A 195 1.75 3.42 -6.77
N ASP A 196 0.68 3.06 -6.07
CA ASP A 196 -0.40 2.17 -6.54
C ASP A 196 -1.59 2.93 -7.18
N ASN A 197 -1.50 4.25 -7.35
CA ASN A 197 -2.57 5.14 -7.82
C ASN A 197 -3.85 5.16 -6.96
N SER A 198 -3.83 4.60 -5.75
CA SER A 198 -5.02 4.51 -4.90
C SER A 198 -5.30 5.78 -4.08
N GLN A 199 -4.30 6.65 -3.91
CA GLN A 199 -4.38 7.84 -3.07
C GLN A 199 -3.64 9.03 -3.68
N ILE A 200 -4.05 10.23 -3.29
CA ILE A 200 -3.27 11.46 -3.42
C ILE A 200 -2.92 11.94 -2.02
N VAL A 201 -1.68 12.36 -1.80
CA VAL A 201 -1.28 13.11 -0.61
C VAL A 201 -1.14 14.59 -0.96
N SER A 202 -1.51 15.48 -0.04
CA SER A 202 -1.26 16.91 -0.15
C SER A 202 -0.89 17.53 1.19
N CYS A 203 -0.15 18.63 1.14
CA CYS A 203 0.16 19.45 2.31
C CYS A 203 -0.08 20.94 2.04
N SER A 204 -0.24 21.71 3.10
CA SER A 204 -0.75 23.08 3.04
C SER A 204 -0.15 23.99 4.10
N ASP A 205 -0.28 25.29 3.86
CA ASP A 205 0.03 26.35 4.81
C ASP A 205 -0.90 26.34 6.04
N ASP A 206 -2.00 25.58 5.99
CA ASP A 206 -2.85 25.32 7.17
C ASP A 206 -2.22 24.38 8.20
N GLY A 207 -0.98 23.94 7.98
CA GLY A 207 -0.23 23.05 8.88
C GLY A 207 -0.68 21.58 8.81
N THR A 208 -1.52 21.22 7.83
CA THR A 208 -2.06 19.86 7.71
C THR A 208 -1.55 19.13 6.47
N ILE A 209 -1.48 17.81 6.60
CA ILE A 209 -1.37 16.88 5.47
C ILE A 209 -2.71 16.15 5.33
N ARG A 210 -3.14 15.87 4.10
CA ARG A 210 -4.39 15.18 3.79
C ARG A 210 -4.18 14.10 2.74
N LEU A 211 -5.00 13.04 2.84
CA LEU A 211 -5.10 11.98 1.83
C LEU A 211 -6.45 12.05 1.13
N TRP A 212 -6.44 11.82 -0.18
CA TRP A 212 -7.61 11.93 -1.04
C TRP A 212 -7.75 10.68 -1.89
N ASP A 213 -9.00 10.26 -2.08
CA ASP A 213 -9.33 9.24 -3.07
C ASP A 213 -9.33 9.91 -4.46
N PRO A 214 -8.44 9.50 -5.38
CA PRO A 214 -8.32 10.09 -6.72
C PRO A 214 -9.48 9.74 -7.65
N ARG A 215 -10.43 8.87 -7.25
CA ARG A 215 -11.65 8.57 -8.00
C ARG A 215 -12.83 9.41 -7.52
N THR A 216 -12.98 9.57 -6.21
CA THR A 216 -14.16 10.26 -5.63
C THR A 216 -13.89 11.71 -5.24
N GLY A 217 -12.62 12.07 -5.03
CA GLY A 217 -12.20 13.39 -4.54
C GLY A 217 -12.47 13.61 -3.06
N LYS A 218 -12.93 12.59 -2.34
CA LYS A 218 -13.17 12.67 -0.90
C LYS A 218 -11.87 12.45 -0.14
N THR A 219 -11.75 13.10 1.01
CA THR A 219 -10.68 12.83 1.96
C THR A 219 -10.85 11.43 2.54
N ILE A 220 -9.80 10.60 2.51
CA ILE A 220 -9.87 9.19 2.94
C ILE A 220 -9.91 9.08 4.48
N ARG A 221 -9.26 10.02 5.18
CA ARG A 221 -9.07 10.01 6.64
C ARG A 221 -9.08 11.42 7.21
N ASN A 222 -8.97 11.50 8.55
CA ASN A 222 -8.67 12.73 9.26
C ASN A 222 -7.31 13.29 8.84
N GLN A 223 -7.18 14.61 8.93
CA GLN A 223 -5.94 15.35 8.67
C GLN A 223 -4.81 14.90 9.58
N TYR A 224 -3.59 14.86 9.05
CA TYR A 224 -2.38 14.63 9.84
C TYR A 224 -1.99 15.96 10.45
N THR A 225 -1.98 16.02 11.79
CA THR A 225 -1.68 17.22 12.57
C THR A 225 -0.51 16.92 13.49
N GLY A 226 0.49 17.79 13.51
CA GLY A 226 1.66 17.68 14.39
C GLY A 226 2.75 18.70 14.06
N HIS A 227 2.83 19.14 12.81
CA HIS A 227 3.62 20.33 12.47
C HIS A 227 3.06 21.57 13.16
N THR A 228 3.95 22.46 13.61
CA THR A 228 3.58 23.70 14.32
C THR A 228 3.46 24.89 13.39
N SER A 229 3.78 24.70 12.11
CA SER A 229 3.69 25.71 11.05
C SER A 229 3.30 25.09 9.70
N ALA A 230 3.32 25.90 8.65
CA ALA A 230 2.99 25.52 7.28
C ALA A 230 3.86 24.36 6.78
N VAL A 231 3.22 23.37 6.14
CA VAL A 231 3.91 22.20 5.58
C VAL A 231 4.24 22.47 4.10
N CYS A 232 5.52 22.61 3.79
CA CYS A 232 6.01 23.01 2.47
C CYS A 232 6.09 21.86 1.47
N SER A 233 6.38 20.64 1.94
CA SER A 233 6.61 19.52 1.05
C SER A 233 6.16 18.20 1.66
N VAL A 234 5.71 17.28 0.79
CA VAL A 234 5.39 15.90 1.12
C VAL A 234 5.95 14.96 0.07
N SER A 235 6.38 13.78 0.51
CA SER A 235 6.81 12.68 -0.35
C SER A 235 6.28 11.36 0.19
N LEU A 236 5.72 10.50 -0.66
CA LEU A 236 5.30 9.15 -0.28
C LEU A 236 6.47 8.17 -0.43
N SER A 237 6.58 7.22 0.49
CA SER A 237 7.54 6.14 0.36
C SER A 237 7.22 5.26 -0.86
N PRO A 238 8.20 4.55 -1.45
CA PRO A 238 7.99 3.73 -2.65
C PRO A 238 6.92 2.62 -2.50
N LEU A 239 6.63 2.21 -1.27
CA LEU A 239 5.58 1.24 -0.95
C LEU A 239 4.25 1.90 -0.51
N GLY A 240 4.20 3.24 -0.46
CA GLY A 240 3.02 3.99 -0.01
C GLY A 240 2.72 3.86 1.48
N THR A 241 3.66 3.35 2.27
CA THR A 241 3.47 3.08 3.71
C THR A 241 3.64 4.33 4.56
N TYR A 242 4.56 5.22 4.16
CA TYR A 242 4.91 6.40 4.93
C TYR A 242 4.82 7.67 4.07
N VAL A 243 4.53 8.80 4.71
CA VAL A 243 4.70 10.14 4.16
C VAL A 243 5.85 10.80 4.91
N ALA A 244 6.81 11.37 4.19
CA ALA A 244 7.76 12.32 4.74
C ALA A 244 7.21 13.72 4.48
N SER A 245 7.36 14.64 5.43
CA SER A 245 7.00 16.04 5.24
C SER A 245 8.07 16.98 5.78
N GLY A 246 8.25 18.11 5.10
CA GLY A 246 9.09 19.23 5.55
C GLY A 246 8.24 20.48 5.77
N SER A 247 8.57 21.24 6.80
CA SER A 247 7.75 22.36 7.29
C SER A 247 8.58 23.62 7.61
N ILE A 248 7.88 24.76 7.66
CA ILE A 248 8.43 26.04 8.14
C ILE A 248 8.86 25.96 9.61
N ASP A 249 8.34 24.99 10.37
CA ASP A 249 8.80 24.71 11.74
C ASP A 249 10.21 24.10 11.82
N LYS A 250 10.91 23.99 10.67
CA LYS A 250 12.30 23.53 10.53
C LYS A 250 12.48 22.03 10.73
N THR A 251 11.39 21.29 10.86
CA THR A 251 11.43 19.85 11.08
C THR A 251 11.08 19.05 9.82
N VAL A 252 11.64 17.83 9.75
CA VAL A 252 11.12 16.77 8.89
C VAL A 252 10.37 15.75 9.76
N CYS A 253 9.15 15.44 9.38
CA CYS A 253 8.31 14.44 10.04
C CYS A 253 8.11 13.23 9.14
N LEU A 254 8.04 12.05 9.76
CA LEU A 254 7.58 10.82 9.13
C LEU A 254 6.19 10.48 9.64
N TRP A 255 5.26 10.13 8.76
CA TRP A 255 3.90 9.78 9.08
C TRP A 255 3.56 8.41 8.51
N ASP A 256 2.81 7.61 9.25
CA ASP A 256 2.26 6.37 8.74
C ASP A 256 0.94 6.65 8.02
N VAL A 257 0.90 6.32 6.72
CA VAL A 257 -0.24 6.55 5.82
C VAL A 257 -1.52 5.88 6.30
N ARG A 258 -1.39 4.75 7.01
CA ARG A 258 -2.54 3.97 7.48
C ARG A 258 -3.08 4.51 8.80
N THR A 259 -2.22 4.93 9.73
CA THR A 259 -2.66 5.41 11.05
C THR A 259 -3.01 6.89 11.07
N GLY A 260 -2.36 7.71 10.25
CA GLY A 260 -2.45 9.17 10.40
C GLY A 260 -1.46 9.74 11.43
N CYS A 261 -0.68 8.89 12.10
CA CYS A 261 0.18 9.29 13.20
C CYS A 261 1.62 9.51 12.76
N GLN A 262 2.31 10.42 13.45
CA GLN A 262 3.75 10.61 13.33
C GLN A 262 4.50 9.36 13.84
N VAL A 263 5.59 9.01 13.16
CA VAL A 263 6.43 7.84 13.43
C VAL A 263 7.83 8.31 13.84
N GLY A 264 8.31 7.83 14.99
CA GLY A 264 9.65 8.14 15.49
C GLY A 264 9.82 9.59 15.96
N GLN A 265 11.09 9.99 16.18
CA GLN A 265 11.44 11.35 16.56
C GLN A 265 11.32 12.33 15.38
N LEU A 266 11.11 13.60 15.72
CA LEU A 266 11.24 14.72 14.79
C LEU A 266 12.67 14.83 14.31
N PHE A 267 12.85 15.10 13.02
CA PHE A 267 14.17 15.38 12.46
C PHE A 267 14.41 16.89 12.52
N GLU A 268 15.16 17.35 13.52
CA GLU A 268 15.43 18.76 13.84
C GLU A 268 16.81 19.22 13.34
N GLU A 269 17.33 18.60 12.26
CA GLU A 269 18.70 18.87 11.80
C GLU A 269 18.85 20.20 11.06
N HIS A 270 17.76 20.73 10.52
CA HIS A 270 17.76 21.99 9.79
C HIS A 270 17.61 23.19 10.72
N THR A 271 18.38 24.24 10.48
CA THR A 271 18.31 25.48 11.29
C THR A 271 17.31 26.50 10.76
N ASP A 272 16.74 26.25 9.58
CA ASP A 272 15.73 27.07 8.93
C ASP A 272 14.64 26.21 8.24
N TYR A 273 13.62 26.85 7.64
CA TYR A 273 12.47 26.17 7.05
C TYR A 273 12.87 25.08 6.05
N VAL A 274 12.20 23.92 6.12
CA VAL A 274 12.43 22.81 5.20
C VAL A 274 11.50 22.95 4.00
N THR A 275 12.06 23.29 2.85
CA THR A 275 11.30 23.60 1.62
C THR A 275 10.90 22.36 0.85
N SER A 276 11.69 21.28 0.92
CA SER A 276 11.52 20.10 0.08
C SER A 276 11.98 18.83 0.77
N VAL A 277 11.21 17.75 0.60
CA VAL A 277 11.59 16.40 1.03
C VAL A 277 11.37 15.40 -0.11
N ALA A 278 12.22 14.38 -0.19
CA ALA A 278 12.08 13.30 -1.16
C ALA A 278 12.50 11.96 -0.54
N PHE A 279 11.69 10.92 -0.72
CA PHE A 279 12.12 9.55 -0.44
C PHE A 279 13.06 9.01 -1.51
N SER A 280 14.06 8.25 -1.08
CA SER A 280 14.85 7.39 -1.95
C SER A 280 14.00 6.28 -2.57
N PRO A 281 14.34 5.81 -3.80
CA PRO A 281 13.63 4.71 -4.46
C PRO A 281 13.62 3.39 -3.67
N CYS A 282 14.60 3.16 -2.79
CA CYS A 282 14.64 2.01 -1.90
C CYS A 282 13.82 2.19 -0.61
N GLY A 283 13.37 3.42 -0.31
CA GLY A 283 12.58 3.76 0.88
C GLY A 283 13.38 3.87 2.18
N GLN A 284 14.71 3.74 2.14
CA GLN A 284 15.55 3.74 3.35
C GLN A 284 16.05 5.14 3.75
N PHE A 285 16.08 6.07 2.80
CA PHE A 285 16.58 7.44 3.00
C PHE A 285 15.53 8.49 2.63
N ILE A 286 15.58 9.62 3.32
CA ILE A 286 14.92 10.88 2.98
C ILE A 286 16.01 11.91 2.70
N ALA A 287 15.88 12.63 1.59
CA ALA A 287 16.62 13.85 1.33
C ALA A 287 15.73 15.04 1.69
N SER A 288 16.29 16.04 2.38
CA SER A 288 15.63 17.30 2.71
C SER A 288 16.48 18.49 2.27
N GLY A 289 15.82 19.52 1.75
CA GLY A 289 16.42 20.82 1.42
C GLY A 289 15.80 21.92 2.26
N SER A 290 16.59 22.92 2.66
CA SER A 290 16.17 23.98 3.58
C SER A 290 16.76 25.35 3.21
N GLY A 291 16.14 26.40 3.75
CA GLY A 291 16.67 27.78 3.76
C GLY A 291 17.99 27.93 4.52
N ASP A 292 18.40 26.93 5.30
CA ASP A 292 19.76 26.90 5.86
C ASP A 292 20.86 26.61 4.81
N ARG A 293 20.46 26.45 3.54
CA ARG A 293 21.31 26.22 2.36
C ARG A 293 21.91 24.82 2.31
N LYS A 294 21.41 23.89 3.13
CA LYS A 294 21.88 22.51 3.19
C LYS A 294 20.93 21.56 2.49
N VAL A 295 21.52 20.47 2.01
CA VAL A 295 20.80 19.25 1.64
C VAL A 295 21.20 18.17 2.64
N ILE A 296 20.24 17.62 3.38
CA ILE A 296 20.49 16.56 4.35
C ILE A 296 19.90 15.26 3.84
N ILE A 297 20.69 14.19 3.87
CA ILE A 297 20.26 12.83 3.57
C ILE A 297 20.27 12.05 4.87
N ARG A 298 19.07 11.69 5.33
CA ARG A 298 18.85 10.95 6.57
C ARG A 298 18.33 9.57 6.26
N ARG A 299 18.89 8.58 6.94
CA ARG A 299 18.36 7.21 6.96
C ARG A 299 17.14 7.19 7.88
N VAL A 300 16.05 6.59 7.40
CA VAL A 300 14.76 6.55 8.10
C VAL A 300 14.66 5.32 9.00
N LEU A 301 15.41 4.25 8.70
CA LEU A 301 15.44 3.00 9.48
C LEU A 301 16.89 2.44 9.55
N GLY A 302 17.46 2.38 10.77
CA GLY A 302 18.72 1.68 11.13
C GLY A 302 19.64 2.38 12.16
N GLU A 303 19.78 1.74 13.33
CA GLU A 303 20.82 1.70 14.40
C GLU A 303 21.01 2.72 15.56
N ASP A 304 20.84 4.05 15.48
CA ASP A 304 21.47 4.94 16.51
C ASP A 304 20.55 5.70 17.51
N GLU A 305 19.48 5.11 18.03
CA GLU A 305 18.81 5.66 19.23
C GLU A 305 18.40 4.58 20.23
N TYR A 306 19.40 3.91 20.78
CA TYR A 306 19.31 3.39 22.14
C TYR A 306 20.42 4.07 22.95
N PRO A 307 20.12 4.79 24.04
CA PRO A 307 21.18 5.24 24.93
C PRO A 307 21.95 4.01 25.39
N ALA A 308 23.27 4.08 25.26
CA ALA A 308 24.20 3.06 25.74
C ALA A 308 23.76 2.63 27.15
N ALA A 309 23.70 1.32 27.37
CA ALA A 309 23.44 0.73 28.66
C ALA A 309 24.47 1.24 29.69
N GLY A 310 24.12 2.32 30.37
CA GLY A 310 24.76 2.76 31.59
C GLY A 310 24.19 1.90 32.72
N ASP A 311 25.05 1.03 33.24
CA ASP A 311 25.08 0.54 34.61
C ASP A 311 23.73 0.46 35.34
N VAL A 312 22.97 -0.61 35.06
CA VAL A 312 22.02 -1.15 36.03
C VAL A 312 22.43 -2.59 36.31
N GLU A 313 22.94 -2.81 37.51
CA GLU A 313 23.31 -4.13 38.03
C GLU A 313 22.13 -5.12 37.89
N PRO A 314 22.41 -6.38 37.51
CA PRO A 314 21.37 -7.39 37.43
C PRO A 314 20.96 -7.81 38.85
N GLN A 315 19.76 -7.45 39.29
CA GLN A 315 19.12 -8.14 40.39
C GLN A 315 18.69 -9.53 39.91
N GLU A 316 19.32 -10.53 40.52
CA GLU A 316 18.97 -11.94 40.42
C GLU A 316 17.47 -12.15 40.66
N VAL A 317 16.75 -12.65 39.65
CA VAL A 317 15.51 -13.38 39.89
C VAL A 317 15.86 -14.85 39.74
N THR A 318 16.10 -15.47 40.89
CA THR A 318 16.40 -16.89 41.03
C THR A 318 15.24 -17.74 40.51
N SER A 319 15.57 -18.60 39.56
CA SER A 319 14.79 -19.75 39.15
C SER A 319 14.58 -20.70 40.34
N GLN A 320 13.33 -20.86 40.78
CA GLN A 320 12.91 -22.07 41.48
C GLN A 320 11.74 -22.70 40.71
N MET A 321 12.10 -23.72 39.93
CA MET A 321 11.19 -24.79 39.55
C MET A 321 10.70 -25.49 40.83
N GLU A 322 9.43 -25.32 41.18
CA GLU A 322 8.72 -26.35 41.93
C GLU A 322 7.94 -27.21 40.92
N VAL A 323 8.42 -28.43 40.71
CA VAL A 323 7.64 -29.52 40.13
C VAL A 323 6.59 -29.91 41.18
N ARG A 324 5.31 -29.64 40.91
CA ARG A 324 4.21 -30.30 41.60
C ARG A 324 3.61 -31.33 40.65
N GLU A 325 3.94 -32.59 40.92
CA GLU A 325 3.10 -33.72 40.52
C GLU A 325 1.83 -33.65 41.38
N ASP A 326 0.72 -33.21 40.79
CA ASP A 326 -0.61 -33.46 41.36
C ASP A 326 -1.44 -34.19 40.29
N ASN A 327 -1.62 -35.48 40.54
CA ASN A 327 -2.66 -36.30 39.95
C ASN A 327 -4.02 -35.81 40.50
N ASP A 328 -4.85 -35.21 39.65
CA ASP A 328 -6.29 -35.16 39.90
C ASP A 328 -7.07 -35.22 38.57
N PRO A 329 -7.90 -36.26 38.33
CA PRO A 329 -8.62 -36.45 37.08
C PRO A 329 -10.06 -35.93 37.19
N ASP A 330 -10.25 -34.64 37.47
CA ASP A 330 -11.47 -33.87 37.19
C ASP A 330 -11.31 -32.49 37.87
N GLY A 331 -10.69 -31.56 37.16
CA GLY A 331 -10.56 -30.17 37.58
C GLY A 331 -11.13 -29.28 36.49
N ASP A 332 -12.34 -28.76 36.71
CA ASP A 332 -12.98 -27.73 35.89
C ASP A 332 -11.98 -26.60 35.61
N VAL A 333 -11.42 -26.59 34.40
CA VAL A 333 -10.59 -25.48 33.91
C VAL A 333 -11.52 -24.29 33.77
N GLU A 334 -11.42 -23.33 34.69
CA GLU A 334 -12.11 -22.05 34.55
C GLU A 334 -11.86 -21.50 33.13
N PRO A 335 -12.92 -21.15 32.37
CA PRO A 335 -12.76 -20.66 31.00
C PRO A 335 -11.99 -19.34 31.05
N GLN A 336 -10.74 -19.33 30.57
CA GLN A 336 -9.94 -18.11 30.49
C GLN A 336 -10.57 -17.15 29.46
N ILE A 337 -11.12 -16.05 29.94
CA ILE A 337 -11.78 -15.04 29.11
C ILE A 337 -10.73 -14.04 28.62
N VAL A 338 -10.56 -13.90 27.30
CA VAL A 338 -9.80 -12.80 26.70
C VAL A 338 -10.51 -11.49 27.04
N THR A 339 -9.87 -10.56 27.77
CA THR A 339 -10.46 -9.26 28.15
C THR A 339 -9.84 -8.10 27.35
N SER A 340 -10.51 -6.95 27.32
CA SER A 340 -10.02 -5.76 26.60
C SER A 340 -8.81 -5.09 27.24
N GLN A 341 -8.40 -5.54 28.42
CA GLN A 341 -7.27 -4.97 29.17
C GLN A 341 -6.00 -5.84 29.07
N MET A 342 -6.02 -6.94 28.31
CA MET A 342 -4.87 -7.81 28.15
C MET A 342 -3.77 -7.15 27.31
N SER A 343 -2.53 -7.25 27.77
CA SER A 343 -1.34 -6.84 27.02
C SER A 343 -1.04 -7.80 25.86
N THR A 344 -0.27 -7.34 24.87
CA THR A 344 0.21 -8.19 23.76
C THR A 344 0.90 -9.47 24.25
N GLN A 345 1.68 -9.37 25.32
CA GLN A 345 2.33 -10.52 25.96
C GLN A 345 1.32 -11.50 26.55
N GLN A 346 0.30 -11.00 27.25
CA GLN A 346 -0.74 -11.86 27.84
C GLN A 346 -1.55 -12.60 26.77
N ILE A 347 -1.81 -11.96 25.63
CA ILE A 347 -2.48 -12.59 24.48
C ILE A 347 -1.58 -13.67 23.86
N PHE A 348 -0.29 -13.37 23.70
CA PHE A 348 0.70 -14.32 23.19
C PHE A 348 0.79 -15.56 24.09
N ASP A 349 0.96 -15.38 25.40
CA ASP A 349 1.02 -16.48 26.37
C ASP A 349 -0.27 -17.31 26.36
N PHE A 350 -1.43 -16.64 26.22
CA PHE A 350 -2.72 -17.30 26.11
C PHE A 350 -2.81 -18.18 24.85
N LEU A 351 -2.39 -17.68 23.69
CA LEU A 351 -2.37 -18.44 22.43
C LEU A 351 -1.44 -19.65 22.51
N CYS A 352 -0.26 -19.49 23.12
CA CYS A 352 0.68 -20.57 23.34
C CYS A 352 0.08 -21.66 24.26
N ARG A 353 -0.60 -21.28 25.34
CA ARG A 353 -1.33 -22.22 26.22
C ARG A 353 -2.49 -22.90 25.52
N ALA A 354 -3.15 -22.22 24.57
CA ALA A 354 -4.21 -22.79 23.76
C ALA A 354 -3.70 -23.73 22.65
N GLY A 355 -2.38 -23.92 22.53
CA GLY A 355 -1.75 -24.88 21.62
C GLY A 355 -1.10 -24.27 20.37
N CYS A 356 -0.98 -22.94 20.27
CA CYS A 356 -0.22 -22.31 19.19
C CYS A 356 1.29 -22.47 19.44
N ILE A 357 2.07 -22.74 18.38
CA ILE A 357 3.52 -22.90 18.48
C ILE A 357 4.18 -21.53 18.65
N ASP A 358 5.02 -21.38 19.66
CA ASP A 358 5.90 -20.22 19.84
C ASP A 358 7.13 -20.33 18.92
N LEU A 359 7.26 -19.38 17.99
CA LEU A 359 8.39 -19.31 17.06
C LEU A 359 9.43 -18.24 17.42
N SER A 360 9.29 -17.57 18.57
CA SER A 360 10.17 -16.49 19.02
C SER A 360 11.62 -16.93 19.24
N LEU A 361 11.85 -18.23 19.51
CA LEU A 361 13.19 -18.83 19.64
C LEU A 361 13.73 -19.44 18.33
N GLN A 362 12.86 -19.65 17.34
CA GLN A 362 13.20 -20.30 16.06
C GLN A 362 13.52 -19.29 14.96
N MET A 363 13.33 -18.01 15.27
CA MET A 363 13.53 -16.87 14.39
C MET A 363 14.16 -15.75 15.19
N ASP A 364 14.99 -14.92 14.56
CA ASP A 364 15.48 -13.71 15.20
C ASP A 364 14.34 -12.68 15.23
N ALA A 365 13.62 -12.66 16.36
CA ALA A 365 12.50 -11.76 16.59
C ALA A 365 12.89 -10.27 16.61
N ARG A 366 14.21 -9.96 16.65
CA ARG A 366 14.76 -8.60 16.74
C ARG A 366 15.33 -8.09 15.41
N GLN A 367 15.39 -8.93 14.38
CA GLN A 367 16.22 -8.69 13.19
C GLN A 367 15.70 -7.67 12.16
N GLU A 368 16.65 -6.96 11.55
CA GLU A 368 16.51 -6.08 10.37
C GLU A 368 16.38 -6.85 9.02
N THR A 369 16.39 -8.19 9.04
CA THR A 369 16.31 -9.04 7.83
C THR A 369 14.89 -9.21 7.30
N ALA A 370 13.90 -8.97 8.14
CA ALA A 370 12.51 -9.08 7.73
C ALA A 370 12.11 -7.85 6.90
N ARG A 371 11.79 -8.07 5.62
CA ARG A 371 11.38 -7.00 4.70
C ARG A 371 9.86 -6.91 4.67
N ILE A 372 9.30 -5.72 4.88
CA ILE A 372 7.87 -5.47 4.63
C ILE A 372 7.61 -5.72 3.13
N VAL A 373 6.69 -6.63 2.83
CA VAL A 373 6.29 -6.95 1.46
C VAL A 373 4.96 -6.28 1.10
N SER A 374 4.05 -6.17 2.06
CA SER A 374 2.76 -5.49 1.90
C SER A 374 2.16 -5.15 3.26
N GLY A 375 1.19 -4.22 3.30
CA GLY A 375 0.53 -3.81 4.53
C GLY A 375 -0.92 -3.41 4.29
N GLY A 376 -1.82 -3.79 5.20
CA GLY A 376 -3.27 -3.59 5.10
C GLY A 376 -3.92 -3.14 6.40
N GLY A 377 -5.26 -3.05 6.43
CA GLY A 377 -6.04 -2.50 7.55
C GLY A 377 -5.73 -3.11 8.93
N PHE A 378 -5.32 -4.38 8.95
CA PHE A 378 -5.10 -5.15 10.18
C PHE A 378 -3.63 -5.49 10.48
N GLY A 379 -2.64 -5.11 9.67
CA GLY A 379 -1.24 -5.45 9.99
C GLY A 379 -0.27 -5.35 8.81
N ASP A 380 1.02 -5.46 9.11
CA ASP A 380 2.10 -5.50 8.12
C ASP A 380 2.51 -6.95 7.85
N ILE A 381 2.71 -7.29 6.57
CA ILE A 381 3.23 -8.58 6.14
C ILE A 381 4.73 -8.42 5.89
N TRP A 382 5.51 -9.11 6.70
CA TRP A 382 6.96 -9.17 6.62
C TRP A 382 7.38 -10.50 6.05
N LYS A 383 8.36 -10.50 5.15
CA LYS A 383 9.07 -11.72 4.76
C LYS A 383 10.22 -11.92 5.72
N GLY A 384 10.18 -12.99 6.51
CA GLY A 384 11.24 -13.40 7.44
C GLY A 384 11.90 -14.71 7.02
N GLU A 385 12.88 -15.12 7.80
CA GLU A 385 13.61 -16.38 7.65
C GLU A 385 13.82 -17.02 9.02
N MET A 386 13.56 -18.32 9.14
CA MET A 386 13.85 -19.10 10.34
C MET A 386 15.34 -19.41 10.46
N HIS A 387 15.83 -19.77 11.65
CA HIS A 387 17.23 -20.21 11.85
C HIS A 387 17.61 -21.42 10.99
N THR A 388 16.61 -22.18 10.53
CA THR A 388 16.77 -23.32 9.60
C THR A 388 16.94 -22.91 8.14
N GLY A 389 16.81 -21.62 7.80
CA GLY A 389 16.84 -21.09 6.43
C GLY A 389 15.49 -21.10 5.72
N VAL A 390 14.42 -21.51 6.40
CA VAL A 390 13.06 -21.55 5.82
C VAL A 390 12.48 -20.14 5.76
N LYS A 391 12.02 -19.73 4.57
CA LYS A 391 11.34 -18.44 4.37
C LYS A 391 9.93 -18.51 4.90
N VAL A 392 9.52 -17.44 5.58
CA VAL A 392 8.18 -17.33 6.18
C VAL A 392 7.57 -15.96 5.96
N ALA A 393 6.24 -15.90 6.03
CA ALA A 393 5.48 -14.66 6.07
C ALA A 393 5.03 -14.39 7.51
N ILE A 394 5.43 -13.25 8.06
CA ILE A 394 5.04 -12.77 9.39
C ILE A 394 3.98 -11.68 9.21
N LYS A 395 2.75 -11.94 9.61
CA LYS A 395 1.68 -10.93 9.65
C LYS A 395 1.62 -10.35 11.06
N ALA A 396 2.13 -9.14 11.26
CA ALA A 396 2.25 -8.50 12.57
C ALA A 396 1.11 -7.52 12.83
N TRP A 397 0.41 -7.67 13.95
CA TRP A 397 -0.62 -6.73 14.41
C TRP A 397 0.02 -5.50 15.04
N ARG A 398 -0.31 -4.30 14.53
CA ARG A 398 0.25 -3.03 14.99
C ARG A 398 -0.29 -2.67 16.39
N THR A 399 0.59 -2.46 17.36
CA THR A 399 0.30 -2.19 18.78
C THR A 399 -0.60 -0.98 19.03
N TYR A 400 -0.43 0.11 18.27
CA TYR A 400 -1.29 1.30 18.37
C TYR A 400 -2.69 1.10 17.76
N ALA A 401 -2.90 0.05 16.96
CA ALA A 401 -4.24 -0.39 16.57
C ALA A 401 -4.90 -1.27 17.64
N LEU A 402 -4.11 -1.88 18.52
CA LEU A 402 -4.58 -2.67 19.67
C LEU A 402 -4.88 -1.78 20.90
N GLY A 403 -4.22 -0.62 21.04
CA GLY A 403 -4.42 0.32 22.14
C GLY A 403 -5.86 0.85 22.31
N PRO A 404 -6.59 1.17 21.23
CA PRO A 404 -8.02 1.48 21.28
C PRO A 404 -8.90 0.34 20.71
N CYS A 405 -8.40 -0.90 20.57
CA CYS A 405 -9.22 -1.98 20.03
C CYS A 405 -10.40 -2.26 20.96
N GLU A 406 -11.62 -2.15 20.45
CA GLU A 406 -12.77 -2.76 21.10
C GLU A 406 -12.46 -4.23 21.38
N TYR A 407 -12.74 -4.68 22.61
CA TYR A 407 -12.77 -6.08 23.05
C TYR A 407 -13.08 -7.10 21.93
N LYS A 408 -14.04 -6.76 21.08
CA LYS A 408 -14.54 -7.55 19.95
C LYS A 408 -13.47 -7.89 18.90
N THR A 409 -12.60 -6.95 18.54
CA THR A 409 -11.59 -7.13 17.49
C THR A 409 -10.46 -8.05 17.95
N LEU A 410 -10.07 -7.92 19.21
CA LEU A 410 -8.98 -8.68 19.81
C LEU A 410 -9.43 -10.12 20.11
N LYS A 411 -10.68 -10.28 20.56
CA LYS A 411 -11.38 -11.57 20.66
C LYS A 411 -11.52 -12.26 19.30
N ARG A 412 -11.85 -11.50 18.25
CA ARG A 412 -11.91 -12.00 16.86
C ARG A 412 -10.54 -12.50 16.41
N ALA A 413 -9.49 -11.71 16.57
CA ALA A 413 -8.12 -12.08 16.16
C ALA A 413 -7.61 -13.36 16.85
N ALA A 414 -7.82 -13.49 18.17
CA ALA A 414 -7.45 -14.69 18.91
C ALA A 414 -8.23 -15.93 18.44
N ARG A 415 -9.52 -15.76 18.13
CA ARG A 415 -10.37 -16.81 17.59
C ARG A 415 -9.93 -17.25 16.19
N GLU A 416 -9.65 -16.29 15.30
CA GLU A 416 -9.16 -16.55 13.94
C GLU A 416 -7.86 -17.36 13.99
N LEU A 417 -6.93 -16.98 14.87
CA LEU A 417 -5.67 -17.69 15.08
C LEU A 417 -5.86 -19.13 15.56
N TYR A 418 -6.70 -19.31 16.58
CA TYR A 418 -6.95 -20.63 17.15
C TYR A 418 -7.60 -21.59 16.15
N LEU A 419 -8.52 -21.09 15.33
CA LEU A 419 -9.14 -21.91 14.28
C LEU A 419 -8.13 -22.22 13.18
N TRP A 420 -7.36 -21.22 12.76
CA TRP A 420 -6.36 -21.38 11.71
C TRP A 420 -5.23 -22.35 12.13
N SER A 421 -4.77 -22.32 13.37
CA SER A 421 -3.74 -23.25 13.89
C SER A 421 -4.19 -24.72 13.87
N ARG A 422 -5.50 -24.99 13.80
CA ARG A 422 -6.09 -26.33 13.73
C ARG A 422 -6.46 -26.78 12.33
N MET A 423 -6.30 -25.90 11.33
CA MET A 423 -6.52 -26.28 9.95
C MET A 423 -5.30 -27.00 9.40
N ASP A 424 -5.50 -28.25 9.00
CA ASP A 424 -4.49 -29.06 8.34
C ASP A 424 -5.10 -29.63 7.06
N HIS A 425 -4.75 -29.02 5.93
CA HIS A 425 -5.23 -29.43 4.62
C HIS A 425 -4.30 -28.88 3.52
N PRO A 426 -3.97 -29.66 2.46
CA PRO A 426 -3.01 -29.24 1.43
C PRO A 426 -3.34 -27.93 0.70
N HIS A 427 -4.63 -27.59 0.63
CA HIS A 427 -5.17 -26.41 -0.05
C HIS A 427 -5.62 -25.29 0.91
N ILE A 428 -5.21 -25.35 2.18
CA ILE A 428 -5.37 -24.26 3.15
C ILE A 428 -3.99 -23.72 3.48
N HIS A 429 -3.82 -22.40 3.47
CA HIS A 429 -2.55 -21.77 3.80
C HIS A 429 -2.18 -22.13 5.25
N GLN A 430 -0.95 -22.58 5.52
CA GLN A 430 -0.63 -23.14 6.84
C GLN A 430 -0.08 -22.08 7.79
N LEU A 431 -0.67 -21.98 8.97
CA LEU A 431 -0.10 -21.25 10.09
C LEU A 431 0.97 -22.12 10.77
N GLN A 432 2.20 -21.64 10.82
CA GLN A 432 3.31 -22.34 11.46
C GLN A 432 3.40 -22.03 12.96
N GLY A 433 2.98 -20.84 13.37
CA GLY A 433 2.98 -20.45 14.78
C GLY A 433 2.72 -18.97 14.98
N VAL A 434 2.95 -18.53 16.22
CA VAL A 434 2.87 -17.14 16.65
C VAL A 434 4.24 -16.68 17.13
N ILE A 435 4.47 -15.37 17.07
CA ILE A 435 5.74 -14.75 17.46
C ILE A 435 5.46 -13.41 18.15
N LEU A 436 6.24 -13.07 19.16
CA LEU A 436 6.34 -11.67 19.61
C LEU A 436 7.40 -10.97 18.77
N PHE A 437 6.98 -10.36 17.66
CA PHE A 437 7.88 -9.73 16.71
C PHE A 437 8.33 -8.34 17.21
N ARG A 438 9.64 -8.10 17.19
CA ARG A 438 10.30 -6.86 17.67
C ARG A 438 9.95 -6.50 19.11
N ASP A 439 9.71 -7.49 19.95
CA ASP A 439 9.34 -7.34 21.37
C ASP A 439 8.10 -6.43 21.59
N GLN A 440 7.29 -6.22 20.54
CA GLN A 440 6.18 -5.27 20.54
C GLN A 440 4.93 -5.84 19.86
N TYR A 441 5.07 -6.51 18.73
CA TYR A 441 3.95 -6.89 17.87
C TYR A 441 3.62 -8.37 18.00
N LEU A 442 2.35 -8.71 18.21
CA LEU A 442 1.90 -10.09 18.06
C LEU A 442 1.85 -10.41 16.57
N GLY A 443 2.71 -11.34 16.15
CA GLY A 443 2.86 -11.79 14.77
C GLY A 443 2.32 -13.20 14.57
N MET A 444 1.72 -13.42 13.40
CA MET A 444 1.31 -14.73 12.91
C MET A 444 2.34 -15.16 11.87
N VAL A 445 2.95 -16.32 12.04
CA VAL A 445 3.97 -16.83 11.10
C VAL A 445 3.34 -17.94 10.27
N SER A 446 3.40 -17.77 8.95
CA SER A 446 2.90 -18.73 7.97
C SER A 446 3.96 -19.01 6.91
N GLU A 447 3.74 -20.06 6.12
CA GLU A 447 4.64 -20.39 5.02
C GLU A 447 4.78 -19.22 4.03
N TRP A 448 5.98 -19.03 3.47
CA TRP A 448 6.18 -18.05 2.41
C TRP A 448 5.74 -18.62 1.06
N MET A 449 4.83 -17.93 0.37
CA MET A 449 4.29 -18.35 -0.92
C MET A 449 4.98 -17.61 -2.07
N ASP A 450 6.00 -18.23 -2.68
CA ASP A 450 6.90 -17.57 -3.65
C ASP A 450 6.22 -17.03 -4.91
N ASN A 451 5.08 -17.62 -5.29
CA ASN A 451 4.34 -17.22 -6.48
C ASN A 451 3.26 -16.16 -6.20
N GLY A 452 3.14 -15.70 -4.95
CA GLY A 452 2.20 -14.64 -4.57
C GLY A 452 0.74 -15.12 -4.59
N ASN A 453 -0.18 -14.20 -4.88
CA ASN A 453 -1.59 -14.52 -5.02
C ASN A 453 -1.90 -15.15 -6.39
N LEU A 454 -3.01 -15.87 -6.48
CA LEU A 454 -3.43 -16.64 -7.64
C LEU A 454 -3.65 -15.75 -8.88
N HIS A 455 -4.12 -14.53 -8.67
CA HIS A 455 -4.32 -13.58 -9.76
C HIS A 455 -2.98 -13.17 -10.41
N GLU A 456 -1.96 -12.86 -9.60
CA GLU A 456 -0.60 -12.59 -10.08
C GLU A 456 0.05 -13.83 -10.72
N TYR A 457 -0.15 -15.01 -10.12
CA TYR A 457 0.34 -16.28 -10.64
C TYR A 457 -0.16 -16.56 -12.06
N LEU A 458 -1.46 -16.37 -12.32
CA LEU A 458 -2.05 -16.60 -13.65
C LEU A 458 -1.52 -15.64 -14.72
N ARG A 459 -1.15 -14.40 -14.35
CA ARG A 459 -0.48 -13.47 -15.28
C ARG A 459 0.95 -13.89 -15.58
N LYS A 460 1.67 -14.39 -14.56
CA LYS A 460 3.07 -14.83 -14.68
C LYS A 460 3.19 -16.16 -15.44
N TYR A 461 2.21 -17.05 -15.29
CA TYR A 461 2.19 -18.37 -15.93
C TYR A 461 0.88 -18.57 -16.72
N PRO A 462 0.77 -17.99 -17.93
CA PRO A 462 -0.46 -18.08 -18.74
C PRO A 462 -0.88 -19.52 -19.08
N GLY A 463 0.08 -20.45 -19.13
CA GLY A 463 -0.12 -21.88 -19.40
C GLY A 463 -0.30 -22.75 -18.16
N ALA A 464 -0.51 -22.16 -16.97
CA ALA A 464 -0.82 -22.93 -15.77
C ALA A 464 -2.10 -23.78 -15.95
N ASP A 465 -2.15 -24.93 -15.29
CA ASP A 465 -3.34 -25.77 -15.30
C ASP A 465 -4.46 -25.12 -14.46
N ARG A 466 -5.28 -24.32 -15.15
CA ARG A 466 -6.41 -23.59 -14.57
C ARG A 466 -7.46 -24.53 -13.99
N TYR A 467 -7.59 -25.74 -14.55
CA TYR A 467 -8.56 -26.71 -14.04
C TYR A 467 -8.11 -27.28 -12.69
N GLN A 468 -6.83 -27.63 -12.60
CA GLN A 468 -6.22 -28.09 -11.36
C GLN A 468 -6.29 -27.01 -10.26
N LEU A 469 -6.08 -25.73 -10.62
CA LEU A 469 -6.24 -24.61 -9.68
C LEU A 469 -7.69 -24.49 -9.16
N CYS A 470 -8.70 -24.71 -10.01
CA CYS A 470 -10.10 -24.76 -9.56
C CYS A 470 -10.34 -25.92 -8.57
N ILE A 471 -9.75 -27.10 -8.81
CA ILE A 471 -9.82 -28.24 -7.88
C ILE A 471 -9.21 -27.89 -6.53
N HIS A 472 -8.02 -27.27 -6.51
CA HIS A 472 -7.37 -26.85 -5.28
C HIS A 472 -8.25 -25.90 -4.45
N VAL A 473 -8.80 -24.85 -5.09
CA VAL A 473 -9.66 -23.86 -4.43
C VAL A 473 -10.96 -24.51 -3.92
N ALA A 474 -11.61 -25.37 -4.72
CA ALA A 474 -12.82 -26.08 -4.31
C ALA A 474 -12.56 -27.07 -3.15
N SER A 475 -11.42 -27.77 -3.19
CA SER A 475 -10.98 -28.70 -2.15
C SER A 475 -10.71 -28.00 -0.82
N GLY A 476 -10.01 -26.86 -0.85
CA GLY A 476 -9.83 -26.05 0.36
C GLY A 476 -11.17 -25.56 0.93
N LEU A 477 -12.10 -25.13 0.07
CA LEU A 477 -13.37 -24.60 0.53
C LEU A 477 -14.28 -25.69 1.12
N GLU A 478 -14.30 -26.87 0.51
CA GLU A 478 -15.00 -28.05 1.05
C GLU A 478 -14.48 -28.40 2.44
N TYR A 479 -13.16 -28.42 2.64
CA TYR A 479 -12.56 -28.65 3.94
C TYR A 479 -13.02 -27.62 4.99
N MET A 480 -13.08 -26.34 4.62
CA MET A 480 -13.60 -25.30 5.52
C MET A 480 -15.07 -25.55 5.87
N HIS A 481 -15.90 -25.82 4.87
CA HIS A 481 -17.33 -26.05 5.04
C HIS A 481 -17.63 -27.30 5.88
N SER A 482 -16.88 -28.39 5.70
CA SER A 482 -17.03 -29.63 6.48
C SER A 482 -16.63 -29.46 7.96
N ARG A 483 -15.79 -28.45 8.25
CA ARG A 483 -15.44 -28.01 9.61
C ARG A 483 -16.36 -26.92 10.16
N GLY A 484 -17.47 -26.62 9.48
CA GLY A 484 -18.44 -25.59 9.90
C GLY A 484 -17.91 -24.16 9.78
N THR A 485 -16.91 -23.95 8.92
CA THR A 485 -16.28 -22.64 8.68
C THR A 485 -16.70 -22.05 7.35
N VAL A 486 -16.99 -20.75 7.34
CA VAL A 486 -17.26 -19.94 6.13
C VAL A 486 -16.03 -19.10 5.84
N HIS A 487 -15.58 -19.03 4.59
CA HIS A 487 -14.45 -18.20 4.16
C HIS A 487 -14.85 -16.72 4.13
N GLY A 488 -15.98 -16.41 3.50
CA GLY A 488 -16.60 -15.10 3.52
C GLY A 488 -16.04 -14.03 2.58
N ASP A 489 -14.84 -14.19 2.03
CA ASP A 489 -14.20 -13.23 1.11
C ASP A 489 -13.38 -13.96 0.03
N LEU A 490 -13.94 -15.03 -0.55
CA LEU A 490 -13.23 -15.86 -1.53
C LEU A 490 -13.06 -15.12 -2.87
N LYS A 491 -11.83 -14.99 -3.33
CA LYS A 491 -11.40 -14.38 -4.61
C LYS A 491 -9.95 -14.78 -4.90
N ALA A 492 -9.47 -14.68 -6.14
CA ALA A 492 -8.11 -15.09 -6.47
C ALA A 492 -7.02 -14.29 -5.70
N LEU A 493 -7.31 -13.06 -5.26
CA LEU A 493 -6.39 -12.29 -4.41
C LEU A 493 -6.16 -12.94 -3.02
N ASN A 494 -7.14 -13.68 -2.51
CA ASN A 494 -7.06 -14.35 -1.21
C ASN A 494 -6.68 -15.84 -1.35
N VAL A 495 -6.20 -16.25 -2.52
CA VAL A 495 -5.62 -17.57 -2.74
C VAL A 495 -4.15 -17.39 -3.04
N LEU A 496 -3.27 -18.02 -2.25
CA LEU A 496 -1.83 -17.97 -2.47
C LEU A 496 -1.36 -19.20 -3.24
N VAL A 497 -0.31 -19.05 -4.03
CA VAL A 497 0.25 -20.16 -4.82
C VAL A 497 1.69 -20.45 -4.37
N SER A 498 1.97 -21.71 -4.06
CA SER A 498 3.29 -22.18 -3.67
C SER A 498 4.22 -22.29 -4.87
N SER A 499 5.50 -22.54 -4.63
CA SER A 499 6.52 -22.66 -5.69
C SER A 499 6.28 -23.83 -6.65
N ASP A 500 5.64 -24.90 -6.18
CA ASP A 500 5.21 -26.09 -6.94
C ASP A 500 3.82 -25.94 -7.59
N GLY A 501 3.18 -24.77 -7.48
CA GLY A 501 1.93 -24.48 -8.18
C GLY A 501 0.66 -24.94 -7.44
N ILE A 502 0.76 -25.30 -6.16
CA ILE A 502 -0.39 -25.64 -5.32
C ILE A 502 -1.07 -24.36 -4.84
N ALA A 503 -2.39 -24.27 -5.04
CA ALA A 503 -3.16 -23.12 -4.60
C ALA A 503 -3.71 -23.38 -3.20
N ARG A 504 -3.53 -22.41 -2.31
CA ARG A 504 -3.94 -22.48 -0.92
C ARG A 504 -4.80 -21.29 -0.58
N LEU A 505 -5.97 -21.56 -0.04
CA LEU A 505 -6.88 -20.54 0.42
C LEU A 505 -6.23 -19.76 1.59
N SER A 506 -6.44 -18.45 1.68
CA SER A 506 -5.92 -17.58 2.75
C SER A 506 -6.90 -16.42 3.07
N ASP A 507 -6.58 -15.60 4.08
CA ASP A 507 -7.35 -14.39 4.46
C ASP A 507 -8.87 -14.63 4.64
N PHE A 508 -9.23 -15.66 5.40
CA PHE A 508 -10.61 -16.01 5.73
C PHE A 508 -11.20 -15.11 6.83
N ASP A 509 -12.48 -14.76 6.70
CA ASP A 509 -13.22 -13.98 7.70
C ASP A 509 -14.01 -14.92 8.64
N PHE A 510 -13.46 -15.25 9.81
CA PHE A 510 -14.09 -16.16 10.77
C PHE A 510 -15.14 -15.50 11.69
N SER A 511 -15.70 -14.35 11.29
CA SER A 511 -16.67 -13.59 12.09
C SER A 511 -18.01 -14.30 12.37
N ILE A 512 -18.24 -15.51 11.81
CA ILE A 512 -19.50 -16.26 11.92
C ILE A 512 -19.22 -17.72 12.32
N MET A 513 -19.08 -18.00 13.62
CA MET A 513 -19.44 -19.32 14.16
C MET A 513 -19.87 -19.20 15.63
N SER A 514 -20.66 -20.14 16.13
CA SER A 514 -21.14 -20.14 17.52
C SER A 514 -20.51 -21.18 18.44
N ASP A 515 -19.84 -22.24 17.96
CA ASP A 515 -19.49 -23.35 18.88
C ASP A 515 -18.16 -24.04 18.55
N ALA A 516 -17.15 -23.85 19.39
CA ALA A 516 -16.00 -24.77 19.51
C ALA A 516 -15.28 -24.60 20.86
N GLY A 517 -15.59 -25.50 21.82
CA GLY A 517 -14.74 -25.99 22.93
C GLY A 517 -14.15 -25.00 23.95
N ASN A 518 -14.48 -25.16 25.25
CA ASN A 518 -13.95 -24.51 26.48
C ASN A 518 -13.67 -22.99 26.48
N LEU A 519 -13.92 -22.30 25.37
CA LEU A 519 -13.66 -20.89 25.11
C LEU A 519 -14.92 -20.28 24.49
N MET A 520 -15.65 -19.52 25.29
CA MET A 520 -16.93 -18.92 24.90
C MET A 520 -16.73 -17.63 24.11
N PHE A 521 -16.97 -17.66 22.79
CA PHE A 521 -16.86 -16.51 21.92
C PHE A 521 -18.21 -15.99 21.39
N THR A 522 -18.84 -15.06 22.11
CA THR A 522 -20.04 -14.33 21.61
C THR A 522 -19.67 -13.06 20.83
N ALA A 523 -20.34 -12.89 19.68
CA ALA A 523 -20.50 -11.71 18.80
C ALA A 523 -19.87 -11.79 17.39
N THR A 524 -20.72 -11.44 16.41
CA THR A 524 -20.50 -11.29 14.96
C THR A 524 -20.09 -9.85 14.62
N SER A 525 -19.20 -9.65 13.62
CA SER A 525 -18.91 -8.31 13.09
C SER A 525 -18.73 -8.33 11.57
N ASN A 526 -19.60 -7.59 10.87
CA ASN A 526 -19.58 -7.36 9.44
C ASN A 526 -18.84 -6.06 9.10
N THR A 527 -17.76 -6.14 8.33
CA THR A 527 -17.18 -4.97 7.66
C THR A 527 -17.30 -5.13 6.14
N ARG A 528 -18.07 -4.22 5.54
CA ARG A 528 -18.35 -4.09 4.09
C ARG A 528 -17.24 -3.28 3.41
N VAL A 529 -16.08 -3.87 3.08
CA VAL A 529 -15.08 -3.21 2.22
C VAL A 529 -14.29 -4.25 1.43
N GLY A 530 -14.41 -4.30 0.10
CA GLY A 530 -13.34 -4.83 -0.76
C GLY A 530 -13.69 -5.68 -2.00
N SER A 531 -14.84 -6.36 -2.09
CA SER A 531 -14.98 -7.48 -3.05
C SER A 531 -16.28 -7.54 -3.83
N VAL A 532 -16.86 -6.39 -4.22
CA VAL A 532 -18.22 -6.28 -4.80
C VAL A 532 -18.51 -7.27 -5.94
N ARG A 533 -17.51 -7.65 -6.74
CA ARG A 533 -17.64 -8.57 -7.89
C ARG A 533 -17.85 -10.05 -7.54
N TRP A 534 -17.52 -10.46 -6.31
CA TRP A 534 -17.70 -11.84 -5.81
C TRP A 534 -18.86 -11.95 -4.81
N VAL A 535 -19.52 -10.82 -4.49
CA VAL A 535 -20.61 -10.79 -3.49
C VAL A 535 -21.88 -11.41 -4.06
N ALA A 536 -22.46 -12.35 -3.32
CA ALA A 536 -23.72 -12.99 -3.67
C ALA A 536 -24.91 -12.01 -3.57
N PRO A 537 -25.96 -12.15 -4.40
CA PRO A 537 -27.10 -11.23 -4.42
C PRO A 537 -27.78 -11.00 -3.06
N GLU A 538 -27.93 -12.06 -2.26
CA GLU A 538 -28.55 -12.00 -0.94
C GLU A 538 -27.78 -11.12 0.06
N MET A 539 -26.45 -11.07 -0.07
CA MET A 539 -25.60 -10.23 0.79
C MET A 539 -25.71 -8.73 0.45
N LEU A 540 -26.19 -8.39 -0.75
CA LEU A 540 -26.44 -7.01 -1.18
C LEU A 540 -27.84 -6.53 -0.83
N ALA A 541 -28.79 -7.46 -0.62
CA ALA A 541 -30.19 -7.16 -0.33
C ALA A 541 -30.43 -6.81 1.15
N ASP A 542 -29.71 -7.45 2.06
CA ASP A 542 -29.92 -7.28 3.50
C ASP A 542 -29.21 -6.03 4.06
N GLU A 543 -29.81 -5.37 5.06
CA GLU A 543 -29.19 -4.25 5.78
C GLU A 543 -27.86 -4.67 6.45
N VAL A 544 -27.78 -5.94 6.88
CA VAL A 544 -26.60 -6.57 7.47
C VAL A 544 -26.25 -7.81 6.65
N PRO A 545 -25.12 -7.84 5.92
CA PRO A 545 -24.77 -8.97 5.05
C PRO A 545 -24.46 -10.22 5.87
N HIS A 546 -25.12 -11.35 5.60
CA HIS A 546 -24.84 -12.62 6.29
C HIS A 546 -23.96 -13.50 5.39
N ARG A 547 -22.73 -13.81 5.84
CA ARG A 547 -21.84 -14.73 5.10
C ARG A 547 -22.25 -16.17 5.44
N THR A 548 -22.44 -16.98 4.41
CA THR A 548 -22.89 -18.37 4.52
C THR A 548 -22.06 -19.27 3.61
N THR A 549 -22.14 -20.58 3.81
CA THR A 549 -21.54 -21.55 2.88
C THR A 549 -22.08 -21.35 1.46
N GLN A 550 -23.34 -20.93 1.32
CA GLN A 550 -23.94 -20.66 0.01
C GLN A 550 -23.42 -19.38 -0.65
N SER A 551 -23.11 -18.34 0.12
CA SER A 551 -22.44 -17.16 -0.42
C SER A 551 -20.99 -17.46 -0.84
N ASP A 552 -20.31 -18.36 -0.11
CA ASP A 552 -18.97 -18.82 -0.50
C ASP A 552 -18.99 -19.61 -1.81
N VAL A 553 -20.01 -20.45 -2.05
CA VAL A 553 -20.14 -21.18 -3.31
C VAL A 553 -20.36 -20.23 -4.48
N TYR A 554 -21.14 -19.15 -4.28
CA TYR A 554 -21.28 -18.11 -5.30
C TYR A 554 -19.93 -17.46 -5.62
N ALA A 555 -19.17 -17.09 -4.58
CA ALA A 555 -17.83 -16.53 -4.71
C ALA A 555 -16.83 -17.53 -5.32
N LEU A 556 -16.99 -18.84 -5.06
CA LEU A 556 -16.21 -19.92 -5.67
C LEU A 556 -16.45 -19.95 -7.18
N GLY A 557 -17.71 -19.86 -7.63
CA GLY A 557 -18.04 -19.74 -9.05
C GLY A 557 -17.38 -18.53 -9.71
N MET A 558 -17.45 -17.36 -9.06
CA MET A 558 -16.80 -16.13 -9.55
C MET A 558 -15.26 -16.26 -9.59
N THR A 559 -14.68 -16.92 -8.59
CA THR A 559 -13.24 -17.18 -8.52
C THR A 559 -12.80 -18.17 -9.60
N MET A 560 -13.58 -19.22 -9.87
CA MET A 560 -13.30 -20.15 -10.98
C MET A 560 -13.38 -19.45 -12.34
N LEU A 561 -14.35 -18.54 -12.53
CA LEU A 561 -14.39 -17.71 -13.74
C LEU A 561 -13.12 -16.87 -13.88
N GLU A 562 -12.69 -16.19 -12.80
CA GLU A 562 -11.44 -15.43 -12.76
C GLU A 562 -10.22 -16.33 -13.04
N ILE A 563 -10.20 -17.56 -12.53
CA ILE A 563 -9.13 -18.53 -12.81
C ILE A 563 -9.10 -18.88 -14.30
N HIS A 564 -10.25 -19.05 -14.95
CA HIS A 564 -10.31 -19.38 -16.37
C HIS A 564 -9.93 -18.21 -17.28
N THR A 565 -10.32 -16.98 -16.95
CA THR A 565 -10.07 -15.78 -17.78
C THR A 565 -8.73 -15.12 -17.46
N GLY A 566 -8.25 -15.20 -16.22
CA GLY A 566 -7.16 -14.37 -15.70
C GLY A 566 -7.58 -12.92 -15.45
N ASP A 567 -8.88 -12.62 -15.49
CA ASP A 567 -9.44 -11.28 -15.35
C ASP A 567 -10.62 -11.29 -14.38
N VAL A 568 -10.90 -10.14 -13.76
CA VAL A 568 -11.92 -10.06 -12.71
C VAL A 568 -13.34 -10.34 -13.27
N PRO A 569 -14.27 -10.91 -12.46
CA PRO A 569 -15.65 -11.10 -12.89
C PRO A 569 -16.30 -9.79 -13.31
N TYR A 570 -17.14 -9.81 -14.35
CA TYR A 570 -17.76 -8.62 -14.94
C TYR A 570 -16.76 -7.58 -15.49
N ALA A 571 -15.65 -8.02 -16.11
CA ALA A 571 -14.60 -7.15 -16.64
C ALA A 571 -15.13 -6.05 -17.60
N GLU A 572 -16.25 -6.30 -18.30
CA GLU A 572 -16.90 -5.32 -19.17
C GLU A 572 -17.56 -4.14 -18.43
N ARG A 573 -17.79 -4.28 -17.12
CA ARG A 573 -18.42 -3.27 -16.26
C ARG A 573 -17.35 -2.39 -15.59
N ARG A 574 -17.33 -1.10 -15.95
CA ARG A 574 -16.31 -0.11 -15.52
C ARG A 574 -16.48 0.45 -14.10
N SER A 575 -17.58 0.15 -13.41
CA SER A 575 -17.82 0.64 -12.04
C SER A 575 -18.50 -0.42 -11.16
N ASP A 576 -18.17 -0.41 -9.87
CA ASP A 576 -18.77 -1.33 -8.89
C ASP A 576 -20.28 -1.16 -8.78
N GLY A 577 -20.80 0.06 -8.95
CA GLY A 577 -22.25 0.31 -9.00
C GLY A 577 -22.95 -0.39 -10.19
N ALA A 578 -22.28 -0.48 -11.34
CA ALA A 578 -22.80 -1.22 -12.49
C ALA A 578 -22.77 -2.74 -12.26
N VAL A 579 -21.78 -3.25 -11.52
CA VAL A 579 -21.70 -4.65 -11.10
C VAL A 579 -22.81 -4.97 -10.09
N VAL A 580 -22.98 -4.15 -9.05
CA VAL A 580 -24.07 -4.31 -8.07
C VAL A 580 -25.43 -4.35 -8.78
N THR A 581 -25.64 -3.45 -9.74
CA THR A 581 -26.88 -3.43 -10.53
C THR A 581 -27.03 -4.70 -11.35
N ALA A 582 -25.97 -5.19 -11.99
CA ALA A 582 -25.99 -6.45 -12.73
C ALA A 582 -26.35 -7.64 -11.83
N VAL A 583 -25.70 -7.76 -10.67
CA VAL A 583 -25.94 -8.83 -9.68
C VAL A 583 -27.38 -8.77 -9.14
N ILE A 584 -27.86 -7.59 -8.73
CA ILE A 584 -29.23 -7.40 -8.21
C ILE A 584 -30.28 -7.67 -9.30
N THR A 585 -30.01 -7.31 -10.56
CA THR A 585 -30.94 -7.59 -11.67
C THR A 585 -30.88 -9.04 -12.17
N GLY A 586 -29.91 -9.83 -11.71
CA GLY A 586 -29.72 -11.22 -12.12
C GLY A 586 -28.98 -11.39 -13.45
N THR A 587 -28.23 -10.36 -13.88
CA THR A 587 -27.36 -10.44 -15.06
C THR A 587 -26.08 -11.19 -14.71
N LEU A 588 -25.85 -12.35 -15.32
CA LEU A 588 -24.65 -13.16 -15.14
C LEU A 588 -23.49 -12.68 -16.03
N PRO A 589 -22.23 -13.05 -15.71
CA PRO A 589 -21.09 -12.80 -16.59
C PRO A 589 -21.22 -13.52 -17.94
N ASN A 590 -20.57 -12.99 -18.97
CA ASN A 590 -20.53 -13.63 -20.29
C ASN A 590 -19.62 -14.85 -20.29
N ARG A 591 -19.99 -15.91 -21.03
CA ARG A 591 -19.14 -17.08 -21.23
C ARG A 591 -17.87 -16.69 -22.00
N PRO A 592 -16.67 -16.89 -21.42
CA PRO A 592 -15.42 -16.61 -22.12
C PRO A 592 -15.08 -17.77 -23.05
N VAL A 593 -15.68 -17.83 -24.23
CA VAL A 593 -15.54 -18.96 -25.20
C VAL A 593 -14.09 -19.26 -25.60
N GLN A 594 -13.18 -18.31 -25.45
CA GLN A 594 -11.74 -18.50 -25.67
C GLN A 594 -11.10 -19.42 -24.62
N HIS A 595 -11.62 -19.43 -23.40
CA HIS A 595 -11.09 -20.19 -22.26
C HIS A 595 -12.00 -21.35 -21.86
N ILE A 596 -13.32 -21.21 -22.02
CA ILE A 596 -14.34 -22.22 -21.76
C ILE A 596 -15.06 -22.50 -23.09
N LYS A 597 -14.44 -23.34 -23.91
CA LYS A 597 -14.89 -23.67 -25.28
C LYS A 597 -16.29 -24.28 -25.30
N ASP A 598 -17.00 -24.15 -26.43
CA ASP A 598 -18.28 -24.81 -26.69
C ASP A 598 -18.09 -26.30 -27.06
N ASP A 599 -17.38 -27.04 -26.21
CA ASP A 599 -17.22 -28.49 -26.28
C ASP A 599 -17.84 -29.17 -25.05
N GLU A 600 -17.85 -30.50 -25.02
CA GLU A 600 -18.47 -31.25 -23.92
C GLU A 600 -17.89 -30.87 -22.54
N HIS A 601 -16.57 -30.67 -22.48
CA HIS A 601 -15.88 -30.32 -21.24
C HIS A 601 -16.22 -28.88 -20.80
N GLY A 602 -16.08 -27.90 -21.69
CA GLY A 602 -16.41 -26.51 -21.41
C GLY A 602 -17.88 -26.30 -21.10
N ASN A 603 -18.79 -27.08 -21.72
CA ASN A 603 -20.22 -27.04 -21.39
C ASN A 603 -20.51 -27.53 -19.97
N ARG A 604 -19.79 -28.55 -19.49
CA ARG A 604 -19.90 -29.02 -18.10
C ARG A 604 -19.38 -27.97 -17.12
N VAL A 605 -18.21 -27.37 -17.40
CA VAL A 605 -17.66 -26.30 -16.56
C VAL A 605 -18.59 -25.10 -16.52
N TRP A 606 -19.09 -24.64 -17.67
CA TRP A 606 -20.01 -23.49 -17.73
C TRP A 606 -21.32 -23.75 -17.00
N LYS A 607 -21.85 -24.98 -17.09
CA LYS A 607 -23.02 -25.40 -16.32
C LYS A 607 -22.74 -25.35 -14.82
N LEU A 608 -21.61 -25.89 -14.37
CA LEU A 608 -21.21 -25.85 -12.97
C LEU A 608 -21.10 -24.41 -12.44
N LEU A 609 -20.46 -23.51 -13.20
CA LEU A 609 -20.40 -22.08 -12.87
C LEU A 609 -21.79 -21.47 -12.74
N SER A 610 -22.68 -21.77 -13.69
CA SER A 610 -24.06 -21.28 -13.69
C SER A 610 -24.86 -21.78 -12.48
N ASP A 611 -24.65 -23.04 -12.08
CA ASP A 611 -25.29 -23.64 -10.91
C ASP A 611 -24.80 -22.95 -9.61
N CYS A 612 -23.50 -22.62 -9.50
CA CYS A 612 -22.96 -21.82 -8.39
C CYS A 612 -23.56 -20.40 -8.33
N TRP A 613 -23.96 -19.83 -9.46
CA TRP A 613 -24.53 -18.48 -9.55
C TRP A 613 -26.05 -18.43 -9.47
N SER A 614 -26.70 -19.52 -9.05
CA SER A 614 -28.14 -19.50 -8.79
C SER A 614 -28.53 -18.36 -7.86
N ARG A 615 -29.59 -17.63 -8.23
CA ARG A 615 -30.12 -16.52 -7.45
C ARG A 615 -30.71 -16.97 -6.12
N ASP A 616 -31.32 -18.15 -6.11
CA ASP A 616 -31.77 -18.79 -4.87
C ASP A 616 -30.60 -19.57 -4.26
N PRO A 617 -30.13 -19.20 -3.05
CA PRO A 617 -29.03 -19.87 -2.37
C PRO A 617 -29.28 -21.37 -2.13
N SER A 618 -30.54 -21.81 -2.01
CA SER A 618 -30.87 -23.22 -1.77
C SER A 618 -30.63 -24.12 -3.00
N ASN A 619 -30.58 -23.53 -4.19
CA ASN A 619 -30.33 -24.23 -5.45
C ASN A 619 -28.85 -24.29 -5.82
N ARG A 620 -27.96 -23.63 -5.05
CA ARG A 620 -26.52 -23.70 -5.29
C ARG A 620 -25.97 -25.04 -4.77
N PRO A 621 -25.02 -25.67 -5.48
CA PRO A 621 -24.38 -26.91 -5.02
C PRO A 621 -23.55 -26.66 -3.75
N SER A 622 -23.29 -27.68 -2.96
CA SER A 622 -22.28 -27.59 -1.89
C SER A 622 -20.86 -27.53 -2.48
N ALA A 623 -19.88 -26.99 -1.73
CA ALA A 623 -18.48 -26.99 -2.16
C ALA A 623 -17.98 -28.41 -2.50
N GLY A 624 -18.42 -29.43 -1.76
CA GLY A 624 -18.09 -30.83 -2.05
C GLY A 624 -18.72 -31.36 -3.33
N GLN A 625 -19.95 -30.95 -3.68
CA GLN A 625 -20.54 -31.27 -4.98
C GLN A 625 -19.78 -30.60 -6.13
N VAL A 626 -19.34 -29.35 -5.95
CA VAL A 626 -18.50 -28.65 -6.93
C VAL A 626 -17.18 -29.38 -7.14
N LEU A 627 -16.50 -29.76 -6.05
CA LEU A 627 -15.26 -30.54 -6.09
C LEU A 627 -15.46 -31.88 -6.82
N GLN A 628 -16.50 -32.62 -6.49
CA GLN A 628 -16.80 -33.92 -7.12
C GLN A 628 -17.01 -33.78 -8.63
N VAL A 629 -17.70 -32.73 -9.09
CA VAL A 629 -17.90 -32.47 -10.52
C VAL A 629 -16.56 -32.18 -11.20
N LEU A 630 -15.69 -31.37 -10.57
CA LEU A 630 -14.36 -31.05 -11.10
C LEU A 630 -13.46 -32.32 -11.17
N GLU A 631 -13.40 -33.12 -10.11
CA GLU A 631 -12.58 -34.35 -10.11
C GLU A 631 -13.07 -35.37 -11.14
N SER A 632 -14.39 -35.51 -11.30
CA SER A 632 -14.98 -36.40 -12.31
C SER A 632 -14.69 -35.96 -13.76
N GLY A 633 -14.42 -34.66 -13.96
CA GLY A 633 -14.05 -34.09 -15.25
C GLY A 633 -12.56 -34.24 -15.56
N ALA A 634 -11.67 -34.15 -14.56
CA ALA A 634 -10.24 -34.42 -14.71
C ALA A 634 -9.95 -35.87 -15.11
N ALA A 635 -10.73 -36.84 -14.62
CA ALA A 635 -10.54 -38.26 -14.94
C ALA A 635 -10.96 -38.67 -16.37
N LYS A 636 -11.55 -37.75 -17.16
CA LYS A 636 -12.10 -38.01 -18.50
C LYS A 636 -11.49 -37.16 -19.63
N GLY A 637 -10.57 -36.25 -19.31
CA GLY A 637 -9.78 -35.47 -20.28
C GLY A 637 -8.36 -36.02 -20.35
#